data_AF-A0A3A0CQB2-F1
#
_entry.id   AF-A0A3A0CQB2-F1
#
_cell.length_a   1.000
_cell.length_b   1.000
_cell.length_c   1.000
_cell.angle_alpha   90.00
_cell.angle_beta   90.00
_cell.angle_gamma   90.00
#
_symmetry.space_group_name_H-M   'P 1'
#
loop_
_entity.id
_entity.type
_entity.pdbx_description
1 polymer ?
#
loop_
_entity_poly.entity_id
_entity_poly.type
_entity_poly.pdbx_seq_one_letter_code
_entity_poly.pdbx_strand_id
1 'polypeptide(L)'
;MASREAGMTRRFIQAYAFAVSLIGAHGLARVSTRAEAQQTDGSGVVRVIDAGETVPGYRARQELRRSYPESRPGARGFRAMVFSPAAGGSEPIGGRWSFEVGRDGETAARKHVADLVAKRLAADGLPMTFARVEYWLAARDPTYLTVPYRDRESVLRGIGLPTDLLSFFVDDSASERESIGVRIAGDPPPLVRAVDEAVAAGRSENEVIAMARARRFVFRPTQPGYRAATESGEHAIGWVRLQASAGSYYEGPGDGGCLDVFHQLLAALPDARFIISVERKHAGGLLGSLRGWAVPRQNETIVIIEDFPLSQWAQDNGKPGTVLAPGEIDQAASPLTLVPRYASRGEEASIFVTGDSFVCEGVAEAGLPFAQSPLLFQGGNLLAVWDAARRKRVLLVGEAEIQRNVSLGLTAAEVEAALAIEFGCEETVVLPAVSYHIDYEVAVRNVNGRPVVLMNDELAAAREIVRLGLARLASSDSSGPLPLDARTSLARSRAMLDRSNDREAGAAAAECLERLAVQPGQWPLDLVRCFAVGSGESAVGNFNLFMASVDILHTAGATESSFAGADHASSYFRSLIRRRAQRQDITQALTRLGWEVVAVPSLADSEQSLCYLNGIQSRSHYFMPAYGGMFVALDSNAAALIARAWGEGVKVVPIRCGESLRRDGGIHCSASVYPAQGGPLTLGADRRGP
;
A
#
# COMPACT_ATOMS: atom_id res chain seq x y z
N MET A 1 -33.39 7.22 39.63
CA MET A 1 -32.58 6.57 38.58
C MET A 1 -32.34 7.48 37.37
N ALA A 2 -33.36 8.18 36.85
CA ALA A 2 -33.22 9.07 35.68
C ALA A 2 -32.21 10.26 35.82
N SER A 3 -31.97 10.80 37.03
CA SER A 3 -31.00 11.91 37.19
C SER A 3 -29.53 11.47 37.28
N ARG A 4 -29.26 10.18 37.56
CA ARG A 4 -27.90 9.62 37.57
C ARG A 4 -27.41 9.29 36.17
N GLU A 5 -28.29 8.84 35.26
CA GLU A 5 -27.93 8.59 33.86
C GLU A 5 -27.62 9.90 33.12
N ALA A 6 -28.42 10.95 33.29
CA ALA A 6 -28.18 12.24 32.64
C ALA A 6 -26.87 12.92 33.06
N GLY A 7 -26.43 12.72 34.32
CA GLY A 7 -25.16 13.25 34.82
C GLY A 7 -23.93 12.51 34.24
N MET A 8 -24.08 11.22 33.95
CA MET A 8 -23.00 10.38 33.41
C MET A 8 -22.76 10.68 31.92
N THR A 9 -23.84 10.86 31.14
CA THR A 9 -23.76 11.25 29.71
C THR A 9 -23.11 12.62 29.54
N ARG A 10 -23.41 13.58 30.42
CA ARG A 10 -22.86 14.94 30.33
C ARG A 10 -21.37 15.01 30.66
N ARG A 11 -20.91 14.22 31.64
CA ARG A 11 -19.48 14.07 31.97
C ARG A 11 -18.72 13.35 30.86
N PHE A 12 -19.34 12.37 30.22
CA PHE A 12 -18.73 11.65 29.08
C PHE A 12 -18.54 12.55 27.86
N ILE A 13 -19.55 13.35 27.51
CA ILE A 13 -19.45 14.33 26.41
C ILE A 13 -18.39 15.39 26.69
N GLN A 14 -18.28 15.86 27.94
CA GLN A 14 -17.24 16.83 28.32
C GLN A 14 -15.84 16.23 28.31
N ALA A 15 -15.65 15.00 28.82
CA ALA A 15 -14.36 14.32 28.76
C ALA A 15 -13.92 14.01 27.31
N TYR A 16 -14.88 13.62 26.46
CA TYR A 16 -14.63 13.36 25.04
C TYR A 16 -14.30 14.65 24.27
N ALA A 17 -15.04 15.73 24.48
CA ALA A 17 -14.75 17.03 23.88
C ALA A 17 -13.40 17.62 24.35
N PHE A 18 -13.03 17.40 25.63
CA PHE A 18 -11.75 17.87 26.16
C PHE A 18 -10.56 17.06 25.60
N ALA A 19 -10.71 15.74 25.42
CA ALA A 19 -9.70 14.89 24.79
C ALA A 19 -9.49 15.23 23.31
N VAL A 20 -10.57 15.47 22.55
CA VAL A 20 -10.50 15.91 21.14
C VAL A 20 -9.84 17.29 21.02
N SER A 21 -10.15 18.21 21.95
CA SER A 21 -9.58 19.56 21.95
C SER A 21 -8.09 19.59 22.34
N LEU A 22 -7.64 18.72 23.25
CA LEU A 22 -6.22 18.62 23.63
C LEU A 22 -5.36 18.01 22.51
N ILE A 23 -5.90 17.06 21.76
CA ILE A 23 -5.23 16.45 20.60
C ILE A 23 -5.10 17.46 19.45
N GLY A 24 -6.12 18.30 19.23
CA GLY A 24 -6.08 19.35 18.20
C GLY A 24 -5.18 20.55 18.53
N ALA A 25 -5.04 20.92 19.81
CA ALA A 25 -4.34 22.14 20.20
C ALA A 25 -2.83 21.98 20.46
N HIS A 26 -2.32 20.77 20.73
CA HIS A 26 -0.89 20.58 21.05
C HIS A 26 0.03 20.34 19.84
N GLY A 27 -0.52 20.27 18.62
CA GLY A 27 0.28 20.10 17.39
C GLY A 27 0.88 21.37 16.78
N LEU A 28 0.58 22.57 17.32
CA LEU A 28 0.89 23.84 16.63
C LEU A 28 1.98 24.71 17.29
N ALA A 29 2.60 24.25 18.39
CA ALA A 29 3.58 25.06 19.10
C ALA A 29 4.78 24.25 19.59
N ARG A 30 5.74 23.96 18.69
CA ARG A 30 7.15 23.82 19.05
C ARG A 30 8.06 24.05 17.86
N VAL A 31 9.07 24.87 18.10
CA VAL A 31 9.99 25.50 17.15
C VAL A 31 11.00 24.47 16.64
N SER A 32 10.99 24.22 15.33
CA SER A 32 12.06 23.47 14.65
C SER A 32 13.34 24.30 14.61
N THR A 33 14.48 23.66 14.81
CA THR A 33 15.80 24.23 14.51
C THR A 33 15.91 24.40 13.00
N ARG A 34 15.79 25.66 12.54
CA ARG A 34 15.94 26.06 11.14
C ARG A 34 17.40 25.92 10.69
N ALA A 35 17.69 24.93 9.83
CA ALA A 35 18.71 25.08 8.81
C ALA A 35 18.00 25.54 7.53
N GLU A 36 17.80 26.84 7.35
CA GLU A 36 17.33 27.39 6.08
C GLU A 36 18.51 27.37 5.10
N ALA A 37 18.49 26.44 4.14
CA ALA A 37 19.31 26.57 2.95
C ALA A 37 18.65 27.61 2.03
N GLN A 38 18.91 28.89 2.25
CA GLN A 38 18.49 29.94 1.31
C GLN A 38 19.24 29.76 -0.02
N GLN A 39 18.53 29.40 -1.08
CA GLN A 39 19.01 29.65 -2.44
C GLN A 39 18.94 31.15 -2.69
N THR A 40 20.09 31.74 -3.02
CA THR A 40 20.25 33.20 -3.20
C THR A 40 19.60 33.74 -4.48
N ASP A 41 19.04 32.89 -5.34
CA ASP A 41 18.46 33.28 -6.64
C ASP A 41 16.99 32.83 -6.79
N GLY A 42 16.10 33.37 -5.95
CA GLY A 42 14.67 33.48 -6.27
C GLY A 42 13.86 32.19 -6.54
N SER A 43 14.33 31.01 -6.13
CA SER A 43 13.63 29.71 -6.20
C SER A 43 12.84 29.39 -4.91
N GLY A 44 11.94 28.41 -4.95
CA GLY A 44 11.12 27.98 -3.80
C GLY A 44 11.95 27.59 -2.56
N VAL A 45 11.35 27.65 -1.37
CA VAL A 45 12.04 27.34 -0.10
C VAL A 45 12.10 25.83 0.11
N VAL A 46 13.32 25.29 0.18
CA VAL A 46 13.57 23.90 0.61
C VAL A 46 13.81 23.87 2.12
N ARG A 47 12.90 23.27 2.88
CA ARG A 47 13.06 23.02 4.32
C ARG A 47 13.66 21.64 4.52
N VAL A 48 14.64 21.53 5.40
CA VAL A 48 15.26 20.23 5.75
C VAL A 48 14.91 19.90 7.20
N ILE A 49 14.41 18.69 7.43
CA ILE A 49 14.20 18.10 8.75
C ILE A 49 15.13 16.91 8.88
N ASP A 50 15.99 16.94 9.89
CA ASP A 50 16.74 15.75 10.31
C ASP A 50 15.91 15.01 11.36
N ALA A 51 15.36 13.85 11.01
CA ALA A 51 14.50 13.09 11.91
C ALA A 51 15.25 12.66 13.18
N GLY A 52 16.53 12.31 13.04
CA GLY A 52 17.42 11.95 14.15
C GLY A 52 17.71 13.11 15.11
N GLU A 53 17.46 14.35 14.73
CA GLU A 53 17.68 15.53 15.59
C GLU A 53 16.36 16.16 16.06
N THR A 54 15.33 16.09 15.24
CA THR A 54 14.07 16.82 15.44
C THR A 54 13.04 15.98 16.18
N VAL A 55 12.94 14.67 15.88
CA VAL A 55 11.90 13.80 16.44
C VAL A 55 12.23 13.46 17.91
N PRO A 56 11.35 13.79 18.88
CA PRO A 56 11.62 13.54 20.28
C PRO A 56 11.91 12.07 20.60
N GLY A 57 13.08 11.83 21.20
CA GLY A 57 13.54 10.49 21.60
C GLY A 57 13.98 9.57 20.46
N TYR A 58 14.05 10.05 19.21
CA TYR A 58 14.41 9.22 18.06
C TYR A 58 15.76 8.50 18.25
N ARG A 59 16.82 9.22 18.62
CA ARG A 59 18.16 8.63 18.87
C ARG A 59 18.15 7.62 20.00
N ALA A 60 17.42 7.89 21.07
CA ALA A 60 17.31 6.98 22.22
C ALA A 60 16.67 5.63 21.83
N ARG A 61 15.89 5.59 20.74
CA ARG A 61 15.22 4.40 20.23
C ARG A 61 15.95 3.75 19.06
N GLN A 62 17.02 4.36 18.55
CA GLN A 62 17.68 3.93 17.33
C GLN A 62 18.30 2.53 17.46
N GLU A 63 18.89 2.21 18.61
CA GLU A 63 19.47 0.88 18.86
C GLU A 63 18.41 -0.23 18.79
N LEU A 64 17.26 0.01 19.42
CA LEU A 64 16.11 -0.90 19.37
C LEU A 64 15.61 -1.08 17.93
N ARG A 65 15.48 0.00 17.17
CA ARG A 65 15.04 -0.07 15.76
C ARG A 65 16.04 -0.82 14.88
N ARG A 66 17.33 -0.66 15.11
CA ARG A 66 18.40 -1.42 14.43
C ARG A 66 18.37 -2.91 14.76
N SER A 67 17.81 -3.30 15.91
CA SER A 67 17.63 -4.72 16.23
C SER A 67 16.50 -5.40 15.46
N TYR A 68 15.68 -4.66 14.70
CA TYR A 68 14.64 -5.24 13.86
C TYR A 68 15.17 -5.52 12.46
N PRO A 69 15.41 -6.79 12.11
CA PRO A 69 15.78 -7.14 10.76
C PRO A 69 14.61 -6.95 9.80
N GLU A 70 14.93 -6.73 8.53
CA GLU A 70 13.94 -6.82 7.47
C GLU A 70 13.59 -8.29 7.21
N SER A 71 12.64 -8.81 7.98
CA SER A 71 12.21 -10.20 7.93
C SER A 71 10.76 -10.33 8.39
N ARG A 72 10.20 -11.54 8.29
CA ARG A 72 8.92 -11.84 8.91
C ARG A 72 9.08 -11.82 10.44
N PRO A 73 8.32 -11.01 11.19
CA PRO A 73 8.38 -11.02 12.64
C PRO A 73 8.11 -12.42 13.21
N GLY A 74 8.94 -12.87 14.15
CA GLY A 74 8.74 -14.14 14.84
C GLY A 74 7.46 -14.13 15.68
N ALA A 75 7.16 -13.00 16.32
CA ALA A 75 5.91 -12.76 17.03
C ALA A 75 4.79 -12.36 16.06
N ARG A 76 3.76 -13.21 15.90
CA ARG A 76 2.64 -12.98 14.95
C ARG A 76 1.92 -11.66 15.17
N GLY A 77 1.69 -11.30 16.42
CA GLY A 77 1.08 -10.04 16.84
C GLY A 77 2.03 -8.85 16.84
N PHE A 78 3.25 -8.93 16.32
CA PHE A 78 4.18 -7.78 16.33
C PHE A 78 3.54 -6.52 15.73
N ARG A 79 3.81 -5.38 16.35
CA ARG A 79 3.40 -4.05 15.90
C ARG A 79 4.58 -3.10 16.05
N ALA A 80 4.86 -2.30 15.02
CA ALA A 80 5.99 -1.40 15.04
C ALA A 80 5.84 -0.36 16.16
N MET A 81 6.88 -0.15 16.95
CA MET A 81 6.91 0.85 18.01
C MET A 81 7.16 2.24 17.44
N VAL A 82 6.11 2.82 16.89
CA VAL A 82 6.05 4.21 16.43
C VAL A 82 5.54 5.13 17.53
N PHE A 83 6.00 6.37 17.56
CA PHE A 83 5.72 7.36 18.59
C PHE A 83 5.07 8.57 17.93
N SER A 84 3.82 8.86 18.29
CA SER A 84 3.15 10.08 17.80
C SER A 84 3.51 11.26 18.70
N PRO A 85 3.88 12.42 18.14
CA PRO A 85 4.02 13.66 18.90
C PRO A 85 2.75 14.00 19.71
N ALA A 86 1.57 13.68 19.17
CA ALA A 86 0.28 13.92 19.82
C ALA A 86 0.06 13.06 21.09
N ALA A 87 0.78 11.93 21.22
CA ALA A 87 0.69 11.03 22.36
C ALA A 87 1.71 11.36 23.47
N GLY A 88 2.32 12.55 23.46
CA GLY A 88 3.31 12.96 24.47
C GLY A 88 4.69 12.31 24.34
N GLY A 89 4.92 11.51 23.31
CA GLY A 89 6.23 11.03 22.86
C GLY A 89 6.98 10.03 23.77
N SER A 90 6.50 9.75 24.98
CA SER A 90 7.20 8.86 25.94
C SER A 90 6.85 7.38 25.78
N GLU A 91 5.66 7.04 25.27
CA GLU A 91 5.23 5.67 25.05
C GLU A 91 4.90 5.40 23.57
N PRO A 92 5.22 4.21 23.05
CA PRO A 92 4.85 3.83 21.69
C PRO A 92 3.34 3.66 21.57
N ILE A 93 2.80 3.99 20.39
CA ILE A 93 1.37 3.79 20.08
C ILE A 93 1.04 2.30 20.18
N GLY A 94 0.07 1.96 21.01
CA GLY A 94 -0.32 0.56 21.23
C GLY A 94 0.64 -0.22 22.14
N GLY A 95 1.59 0.43 22.80
CA GLY A 95 2.47 -0.17 23.79
C GLY A 95 3.69 -0.90 23.21
N ARG A 96 4.42 -1.61 24.07
CA ARG A 96 5.66 -2.32 23.68
C ARG A 96 5.35 -3.69 23.08
N TRP A 97 6.05 -4.02 22.00
CA TRP A 97 5.91 -5.26 21.24
C TRP A 97 7.26 -5.90 20.99
N SER A 98 7.33 -7.22 21.13
CA SER A 98 8.52 -8.00 20.81
C SER A 98 8.51 -8.40 19.34
N PHE A 99 9.64 -8.23 18.65
CA PHE A 99 9.79 -8.66 17.26
C PHE A 99 9.92 -10.18 17.16
N GLU A 100 10.79 -10.73 18.01
CA GLU A 100 10.93 -12.17 18.20
C GLU A 100 10.05 -12.67 19.34
N VAL A 101 9.65 -13.93 19.24
CA VAL A 101 9.15 -14.66 20.41
C VAL A 101 10.35 -14.88 21.33
N GLY A 102 10.26 -14.45 22.60
CA GLY A 102 11.30 -14.74 23.57
C GLY A 102 11.57 -16.26 23.61
N ARG A 103 12.83 -16.69 23.54
CA ARG A 103 13.18 -18.13 23.64
C ARG A 103 14.22 -18.41 24.72
N ASP A 104 15.01 -17.40 25.07
CA ASP A 104 16.09 -17.47 26.04
C ASP A 104 15.57 -17.20 27.45
N GLY A 105 15.87 -18.11 28.39
CA GLY A 105 15.39 -18.03 29.78
C GLY A 105 13.89 -18.32 29.97
N GLU A 106 13.14 -18.63 28.91
CA GLU A 106 11.71 -18.90 28.99
C GLU A 106 11.38 -20.31 29.53
N THR A 107 10.32 -20.38 30.33
CA THR A 107 9.78 -21.66 30.83
C THR A 107 9.25 -22.52 29.69
N ALA A 108 9.25 -23.85 29.86
CA ALA A 108 8.67 -24.78 28.87
C ALA A 108 7.20 -24.45 28.54
N ALA A 109 6.47 -23.87 29.50
CA ALA A 109 5.09 -23.42 29.31
C ALA A 109 4.99 -22.27 28.30
N ARG A 110 5.86 -21.25 28.38
CA ARG A 110 5.86 -20.11 27.45
C ARG A 110 6.19 -20.55 26.02
N LYS A 111 7.19 -21.41 25.86
CA LYS A 111 7.54 -22.02 24.56
C LYS A 111 6.36 -22.78 23.95
N HIS A 112 5.66 -23.58 24.77
CA HIS A 112 4.49 -24.32 24.32
C HIS A 112 3.37 -23.40 23.83
N VAL A 113 3.02 -22.35 24.58
CA VAL A 113 1.94 -21.43 24.17
C VAL A 113 2.35 -20.56 22.98
N ALA A 114 3.62 -20.19 22.82
CA ALA A 114 4.08 -19.51 21.62
C ALA A 114 3.96 -20.39 20.37
N ASP A 115 4.31 -21.68 20.45
CA ASP A 115 4.10 -22.65 19.37
C ASP A 115 2.61 -22.81 19.03
N LEU A 116 1.75 -22.79 20.05
CA LEU A 116 0.30 -22.84 19.89
C LEU A 116 -0.20 -21.62 19.11
N VAL A 117 0.22 -20.41 19.48
CA VAL A 117 -0.12 -19.18 18.76
C VAL A 117 0.35 -19.26 17.31
N ALA A 118 1.62 -19.63 17.08
CA ALA A 118 2.21 -19.69 15.75
C ALA A 118 1.47 -20.67 14.80
N LYS A 119 0.94 -21.78 15.33
CA LYS A 119 0.26 -22.84 14.56
C LYS A 119 -1.25 -22.65 14.46
N ARG A 120 -1.89 -22.05 15.45
CA ARG A 120 -3.35 -22.04 15.58
C ARG A 120 -3.98 -20.67 15.37
N LEU A 121 -3.26 -19.56 15.52
CA LEU A 121 -3.87 -18.22 15.46
C LEU A 121 -4.68 -17.99 14.18
N ALA A 122 -4.10 -18.27 13.01
CA ALA A 122 -4.79 -18.09 11.73
C ALA A 122 -5.92 -19.11 11.47
N ALA A 123 -5.80 -20.33 12.03
CA ALA A 123 -6.74 -21.42 11.78
C ALA A 123 -7.94 -21.41 12.75
N ASP A 124 -7.69 -21.13 14.03
CA ASP A 124 -8.69 -21.09 15.10
C ASP A 124 -9.21 -19.66 15.33
N GLY A 125 -8.52 -18.63 14.83
CA GLY A 125 -8.86 -17.25 15.16
C GLY A 125 -8.43 -16.83 16.57
N LEU A 126 -8.48 -15.52 16.80
CA LEU A 126 -7.91 -14.87 17.97
C LEU A 126 -8.63 -15.24 19.28
N PRO A 127 -9.98 -15.21 19.40
CA PRO A 127 -10.64 -15.51 20.67
C PRO A 127 -10.36 -16.92 21.18
N MET A 128 -10.42 -17.91 20.28
CA MET A 128 -10.19 -19.32 20.63
C MET A 128 -8.72 -19.58 20.97
N THR A 129 -7.79 -18.99 20.22
CA THR A 129 -6.36 -19.10 20.51
C THR A 129 -6.02 -18.46 21.85
N PHE A 130 -6.54 -17.25 22.12
CA PHE A 130 -6.37 -16.56 23.40
C PHE A 130 -6.91 -17.38 24.58
N ALA A 131 -8.15 -17.89 24.48
CA ALA A 131 -8.75 -18.74 25.51
C ALA A 131 -7.88 -19.96 25.85
N ARG A 132 -7.33 -20.62 24.82
CA ARG A 132 -6.46 -21.78 25.01
C ARG A 132 -5.15 -21.39 25.70
N VAL A 133 -4.54 -20.27 25.30
CA VAL A 133 -3.31 -19.75 25.92
C VAL A 133 -3.51 -19.43 27.40
N GLU A 134 -4.56 -18.66 27.74
CA GLU A 134 -4.88 -18.30 29.13
C GLU A 134 -5.11 -19.55 29.99
N TYR A 135 -5.93 -20.50 29.51
CA TYR A 135 -6.18 -21.76 30.19
C TYR A 135 -4.87 -22.53 30.44
N TRP A 136 -3.99 -22.61 29.43
CA TRP A 136 -2.73 -23.33 29.56
C TRP A 136 -1.77 -22.67 30.57
N LEU A 137 -1.65 -21.34 30.55
CA LEU A 137 -0.78 -20.61 31.47
C LEU A 137 -1.29 -20.72 32.92
N ALA A 138 -2.58 -20.51 33.15
CA ALA A 138 -3.20 -20.64 34.48
C ALA A 138 -3.07 -22.06 35.05
N ALA A 139 -3.16 -23.09 34.21
CA ALA A 139 -2.99 -24.48 34.65
C ALA A 139 -1.55 -24.82 35.07
N ARG A 140 -0.53 -24.07 34.63
CA ARG A 140 0.88 -24.28 35.04
C ARG A 140 1.29 -23.41 36.21
N ASP A 141 0.68 -22.24 36.31
CA ASP A 141 0.98 -21.26 37.34
C ASP A 141 -0.34 -20.76 37.96
N PRO A 142 -0.72 -21.30 39.14
CA PRO A 142 -1.94 -20.88 39.83
C PRO A 142 -1.96 -19.39 40.21
N THR A 143 -0.81 -18.72 40.23
CA THR A 143 -0.71 -17.28 40.50
C THR A 143 -0.89 -16.44 39.25
N TYR A 144 -0.89 -17.03 38.06
CA TYR A 144 -0.96 -16.30 36.80
C TYR A 144 -2.18 -15.37 36.73
N LEU A 145 -3.38 -15.86 37.06
CA LEU A 145 -4.61 -15.04 37.02
C LEU A 145 -4.70 -14.01 38.15
N THR A 146 -3.85 -14.08 39.18
CA THR A 146 -3.80 -13.06 40.24
C THR A 146 -2.92 -11.88 39.84
N VAL A 147 -2.11 -12.02 38.79
CA VAL A 147 -1.30 -10.94 38.23
C VAL A 147 -2.21 -9.96 37.46
N PRO A 148 -2.04 -8.63 37.66
CA PRO A 148 -2.78 -7.63 36.90
C PRO A 148 -2.69 -7.87 35.39
N TYR A 149 -3.80 -7.67 34.67
CA TYR A 149 -3.84 -7.93 33.24
C TYR A 149 -2.77 -7.16 32.47
N ARG A 150 -2.47 -5.91 32.85
CA ARG A 150 -1.41 -5.10 32.21
C ARG A 150 -0.05 -5.80 32.19
N ASP A 151 0.28 -6.52 33.26
CA ASP A 151 1.56 -7.23 33.36
C ASP A 151 1.52 -8.55 32.57
N ARG A 152 0.37 -9.25 32.60
CA ARG A 152 0.12 -10.43 31.75
C ARG A 152 0.14 -10.08 30.27
N GLU A 153 -0.38 -8.91 29.88
CA GLU A 153 -0.45 -8.47 28.50
C GLU A 153 0.94 -8.41 27.86
N SER A 154 1.95 -7.94 28.60
CA SER A 154 3.33 -7.97 28.11
C SER A 154 3.83 -9.39 27.82
N VAL A 155 3.41 -10.39 28.60
CA VAL A 155 3.74 -11.80 28.36
C VAL A 155 3.02 -12.30 27.11
N LEU A 156 1.71 -12.01 26.98
CA LEU A 156 0.90 -12.40 25.83
C LEU A 156 1.44 -11.80 24.51
N ARG A 157 1.88 -10.54 24.53
CA ARG A 157 2.56 -9.91 23.38
C ARG A 157 3.89 -10.58 23.09
N GLY A 158 4.66 -10.93 24.12
CA GLY A 158 5.95 -11.61 24.00
C GLY A 158 5.87 -13.00 23.36
N ILE A 159 4.76 -13.71 23.53
CA ILE A 159 4.49 -15.00 22.85
C ILE A 159 3.81 -14.83 21.48
N GLY A 160 3.58 -13.59 21.04
CA GLY A 160 3.08 -13.27 19.70
C GLY A 160 1.56 -13.14 19.57
N LEU A 161 0.79 -12.99 20.64
CA LEU A 161 -0.65 -12.68 20.53
C LEU A 161 -0.88 -11.20 20.21
N PRO A 162 -1.77 -10.85 19.25
CA PRO A 162 -2.17 -9.48 18.98
C PRO A 162 -3.19 -8.98 20.01
N THR A 163 -2.72 -8.67 21.23
CA THR A 163 -3.59 -8.33 22.37
C THR A 163 -4.42 -7.06 22.16
N ASP A 164 -3.96 -6.14 21.30
CA ASP A 164 -4.67 -4.91 20.96
C ASP A 164 -6.00 -5.16 20.24
N LEU A 165 -6.14 -6.31 19.57
CA LEU A 165 -7.36 -6.72 18.90
C LEU A 165 -8.41 -7.34 19.85
N LEU A 166 -8.02 -7.79 21.04
CA LEU A 166 -8.94 -8.46 21.98
C LEU A 166 -10.09 -7.54 22.43
N SER A 167 -9.86 -6.22 22.42
CA SER A 167 -10.87 -5.21 22.77
C SER A 167 -12.05 -5.13 21.80
N PHE A 168 -11.93 -5.72 20.60
CA PHE A 168 -13.00 -5.73 19.60
C PHE A 168 -13.97 -6.91 19.76
N PHE A 169 -13.71 -7.85 20.68
CA PHE A 169 -14.60 -8.98 20.94
C PHE A 169 -15.48 -8.72 22.17
N VAL A 170 -16.78 -8.57 21.93
CA VAL A 170 -17.77 -8.11 22.92
C VAL A 170 -19.00 -9.03 22.93
N ASP A 171 -19.79 -8.98 23.99
CA ASP A 171 -21.06 -9.73 24.08
C ASP A 171 -22.20 -8.97 23.38
N ASP A 172 -22.26 -7.67 23.64
CA ASP A 172 -23.40 -6.81 23.37
C ASP A 172 -22.97 -5.34 23.27
N SER A 173 -23.93 -4.44 23.07
CA SER A 173 -23.67 -3.00 22.96
C SER A 173 -23.28 -2.34 24.30
N ALA A 174 -23.50 -3.00 25.45
CA ALA A 174 -23.09 -2.49 26.76
C ALA A 174 -21.59 -2.73 26.97
N SER A 175 -21.14 -3.97 26.74
CA SER A 175 -19.72 -4.38 26.74
C SER A 175 -18.90 -3.66 25.66
N GLU A 176 -19.51 -3.28 24.53
CA GLU A 176 -18.87 -2.41 23.54
C GLU A 176 -18.52 -1.03 24.10
N ARG A 177 -19.47 -0.35 24.75
CA ARG A 177 -19.23 0.96 25.38
C ARG A 177 -18.21 0.87 26.50
N GLU A 178 -18.25 -0.23 27.24
CA GLU A 178 -17.28 -0.52 28.30
C GLU A 178 -15.86 -0.70 27.75
N SER A 179 -15.70 -1.48 26.67
CA SER A 179 -14.39 -1.73 26.03
C SER A 179 -13.64 -0.44 25.66
N ILE A 180 -14.37 0.61 25.28
CA ILE A 180 -13.80 1.94 24.99
C ILE A 180 -13.19 2.57 26.26
N GLY A 181 -13.90 2.50 27.39
CA GLY A 181 -13.43 3.06 28.67
C GLY A 181 -12.28 2.24 29.29
N VAL A 182 -12.35 0.92 29.17
CA VAL A 182 -11.37 -0.05 29.69
C VAL A 182 -9.98 0.16 29.09
N ARG A 183 -9.88 0.43 27.79
CA ARG A 183 -8.59 0.70 27.12
C ARG A 183 -7.89 1.94 27.68
N ILE A 184 -8.66 2.93 28.13
CA ILE A 184 -8.13 4.17 28.73
C ILE A 184 -7.70 3.92 30.18
N ALA A 185 -8.45 3.09 30.93
CA ALA A 185 -8.19 2.79 32.33
C ALA A 185 -7.08 1.73 32.54
N GLY A 186 -6.76 0.94 31.51
CA GLY A 186 -5.82 -0.19 31.61
C GLY A 186 -6.44 -1.46 32.21
N ASP A 187 -7.78 -1.52 32.25
CA ASP A 187 -8.53 -2.67 32.72
C ASP A 187 -8.53 -3.81 31.67
N PRO A 188 -8.81 -5.07 32.06
CA PRO A 188 -8.95 -6.17 31.11
C PRO A 188 -10.17 -5.98 30.18
N PRO A 189 -10.02 -6.18 28.86
CA PRO A 189 -11.12 -6.21 27.90
C PRO A 189 -12.23 -7.22 28.25
N PRO A 190 -13.47 -7.05 27.74
CA PRO A 190 -14.59 -7.96 28.03
C PRO A 190 -14.29 -9.44 27.75
N LEU A 191 -13.68 -9.75 26.60
CA LEU A 191 -13.24 -11.11 26.27
C LEU A 191 -12.24 -11.66 27.31
N VAL A 192 -11.27 -10.85 27.73
CA VAL A 192 -10.26 -11.24 28.71
C VAL A 192 -10.90 -11.59 30.04
N ARG A 193 -11.76 -10.71 30.57
CA ARG A 193 -12.45 -10.96 31.84
C ARG A 193 -13.29 -12.23 31.80
N ALA A 194 -14.04 -12.43 30.71
CA ALA A 194 -14.86 -13.62 30.57
C ALA A 194 -14.01 -14.90 30.60
N VAL A 195 -12.88 -14.91 29.87
CA VAL A 195 -11.93 -16.03 29.87
C VAL A 195 -11.32 -16.23 31.25
N ASP A 196 -10.84 -15.18 31.90
CA ASP A 196 -10.26 -15.23 33.25
C ASP A 196 -11.25 -15.82 34.26
N GLU A 197 -12.50 -15.33 34.26
CA GLU A 197 -13.56 -15.80 35.14
C GLU A 197 -13.90 -17.27 34.89
N ALA A 198 -13.97 -17.70 33.63
CA ALA A 198 -14.24 -19.09 33.28
C ALA A 198 -13.11 -20.04 33.70
N VAL A 199 -11.85 -19.63 33.51
CA VAL A 199 -10.68 -20.41 33.93
C VAL A 199 -10.60 -20.46 35.46
N ALA A 200 -10.80 -19.34 36.15
CA ALA A 200 -10.83 -19.27 37.61
C ALA A 200 -11.97 -20.10 38.23
N ALA A 201 -13.10 -20.21 37.53
CA ALA A 201 -14.23 -21.07 37.91
C ALA A 201 -13.97 -22.57 37.67
N GLY A 202 -12.79 -22.97 37.18
CA GLY A 202 -12.43 -24.36 36.94
C GLY A 202 -13.17 -25.01 35.77
N ARG A 203 -13.66 -24.21 34.80
CA ARG A 203 -14.27 -24.76 33.59
C ARG A 203 -13.24 -25.49 32.75
N SER A 204 -13.69 -26.48 31.99
CA SER A 204 -12.82 -27.22 31.07
C SER A 204 -12.34 -26.34 29.91
N GLU A 205 -11.20 -26.69 29.30
CA GLU A 205 -10.64 -25.97 28.14
C GLU A 205 -11.69 -25.74 27.04
N ASN A 206 -12.48 -26.78 26.71
CA ASN A 206 -13.50 -26.70 25.67
C ASN A 206 -14.62 -25.71 26.00
N GLU A 207 -15.02 -25.60 27.28
CA GLU A 207 -16.04 -24.64 27.72
C GLU A 207 -15.51 -23.20 27.63
N VAL A 208 -14.26 -22.97 28.03
CA VAL A 208 -13.60 -21.65 27.92
C VAL A 208 -13.48 -21.23 26.45
N ILE A 209 -13.05 -22.15 25.57
CA ILE A 209 -12.95 -21.90 24.12
C ILE A 209 -14.33 -21.61 23.51
N ALA A 210 -15.35 -22.41 23.84
CA ALA A 210 -16.71 -22.23 23.31
C ALA A 210 -17.28 -20.86 23.69
N MET A 211 -17.05 -20.42 24.93
CA MET A 211 -17.46 -19.10 25.41
C MET A 211 -16.70 -17.97 24.69
N ALA A 212 -15.39 -18.10 24.48
CA ALA A 212 -14.61 -17.10 23.74
C ALA A 212 -15.06 -17.00 22.27
N ARG A 213 -15.38 -18.14 21.64
CA ARG A 213 -15.89 -18.20 20.27
C ARG A 213 -17.24 -17.50 20.10
N ALA A 214 -18.08 -17.50 21.12
CA ALA A 214 -19.41 -16.90 21.06
C ALA A 214 -19.41 -15.36 21.03
N ARG A 215 -18.25 -14.71 21.23
CA ARG A 215 -18.13 -13.25 21.23
C ARG A 215 -18.25 -12.68 19.82
N ARG A 216 -18.92 -11.54 19.72
CA ARG A 216 -19.08 -10.80 18.47
C ARG A 216 -17.89 -9.87 18.26
N PHE A 217 -17.34 -9.88 17.06
CA PHE A 217 -16.35 -8.90 16.64
C PHE A 217 -17.01 -7.57 16.24
N VAL A 218 -16.51 -6.47 16.79
CA VAL A 218 -16.97 -5.11 16.54
C VAL A 218 -15.77 -4.19 16.43
N PHE A 219 -15.32 -3.98 15.20
CA PHE A 219 -14.21 -3.09 14.91
C PHE A 219 -14.62 -1.61 15.14
N ARG A 220 -13.67 -0.81 15.61
CA ARG A 220 -13.82 0.64 15.78
C ARG A 220 -12.62 1.32 15.14
N PRO A 221 -12.81 2.42 14.40
CA PRO A 221 -11.73 3.04 13.66
C PRO A 221 -10.64 3.53 14.63
N THR A 222 -9.39 3.37 14.22
CA THR A 222 -8.22 3.83 14.99
C THR A 222 -8.31 5.32 15.27
N GLN A 223 -8.67 6.10 14.26
CA GLN A 223 -8.91 7.54 14.36
C GLN A 223 -10.38 7.81 13.98
N PRO A 224 -11.26 8.10 14.96
CA PRO A 224 -12.64 8.48 14.67
C PRO A 224 -12.71 9.66 13.69
N GLY A 225 -13.61 9.57 12.72
CA GLY A 225 -13.77 10.58 11.67
C GLY A 225 -12.74 10.51 10.54
N TYR A 226 -11.76 9.59 10.61
CA TYR A 226 -10.85 9.35 9.49
C TYR A 226 -11.60 8.80 8.27
N ARG A 227 -11.23 9.30 7.11
CA ARG A 227 -11.67 8.83 5.79
C ARG A 227 -10.47 8.81 4.87
N ALA A 228 -10.22 7.67 4.23
CA ALA A 228 -9.19 7.58 3.19
C ALA A 228 -9.46 8.62 2.10
N ALA A 229 -8.40 9.22 1.57
CA ALA A 229 -8.51 10.06 0.39
C ALA A 229 -9.06 9.19 -0.74
N THR A 230 -10.11 9.67 -1.41
CA THR A 230 -10.66 8.95 -2.55
C THR A 230 -9.77 9.11 -3.76
N GLU A 231 -9.63 8.02 -4.48
CA GLU A 231 -8.94 7.93 -5.75
C GLU A 231 -9.97 7.77 -6.84
N SER A 232 -10.93 8.70 -6.89
CA SER A 232 -11.92 8.79 -7.96
C SER A 232 -11.87 10.14 -8.69
N GLY A 233 -10.78 10.88 -8.49
CA GLY A 233 -10.45 12.06 -9.28
C GLY A 233 -11.26 13.32 -8.96
N GLU A 234 -11.93 13.40 -7.81
CA GLU A 234 -12.80 14.52 -7.46
C GLU A 234 -12.06 15.69 -6.75
N HIS A 235 -10.88 15.43 -6.20
CA HIS A 235 -10.14 16.37 -5.36
C HIS A 235 -8.94 16.99 -6.09
N ALA A 236 -8.64 18.26 -5.78
CA ALA A 236 -7.33 18.81 -6.06
C ALA A 236 -6.29 18.20 -5.10
N ILE A 237 -5.04 18.10 -5.54
CA ILE A 237 -3.94 17.59 -4.72
C ILE A 237 -3.34 18.76 -3.93
N GLY A 238 -3.32 18.65 -2.60
CA GLY A 238 -2.73 19.64 -1.70
C GLY A 238 -1.33 19.27 -1.22
N TRP A 239 -1.09 17.98 -0.99
CA TRP A 239 0.22 17.46 -0.63
C TRP A 239 0.60 16.24 -1.46
N VAL A 240 1.90 16.11 -1.74
CA VAL A 240 2.51 14.91 -2.30
C VAL A 240 3.64 14.48 -1.37
N ARG A 241 3.58 13.23 -0.88
CA ARG A 241 4.63 12.61 -0.09
C ARG A 241 5.32 11.53 -0.93
N LEU A 242 6.65 11.60 -1.03
CA LEU A 242 7.48 10.62 -1.71
C LEU A 242 8.59 10.09 -0.79
N GLN A 243 9.23 9.01 -1.23
CA GLN A 243 10.45 8.47 -0.63
C GLN A 243 11.50 8.25 -1.71
N ALA A 244 12.74 8.63 -1.42
CA ALA A 244 13.88 8.41 -2.28
C ALA A 244 14.71 7.23 -1.72
N SER A 245 14.75 6.15 -2.49
CA SER A 245 15.66 5.02 -2.25
C SER A 245 17.12 5.35 -2.58
N ALA A 246 17.36 6.41 -3.36
CA ALA A 246 18.69 6.90 -3.73
C ALA A 246 18.72 8.43 -3.81
N GLY A 247 19.90 9.00 -3.59
CA GLY A 247 20.15 10.45 -3.70
C GLY A 247 20.55 10.90 -5.11
N SER A 248 20.66 9.97 -6.05
CA SER A 248 21.10 10.19 -7.43
C SER A 248 20.23 9.39 -8.39
N TYR A 249 20.32 9.74 -9.68
CA TYR A 249 19.80 8.90 -10.76
C TYR A 249 20.50 7.54 -10.79
N TYR A 250 19.83 6.53 -11.34
CA TYR A 250 20.39 5.19 -11.50
C TYR A 250 21.30 5.15 -12.73
N GLU A 251 20.79 5.59 -13.87
CA GLU A 251 21.55 5.71 -15.13
C GLU A 251 21.80 7.18 -15.48
N GLY A 252 20.80 8.04 -15.25
CA GLY A 252 20.89 9.46 -15.52
C GLY A 252 19.51 10.13 -15.59
N PRO A 253 19.45 11.46 -15.80
CA PRO A 253 18.19 12.16 -15.95
C PRO A 253 17.34 11.56 -17.09
N GLY A 254 16.08 11.27 -16.81
CA GLY A 254 15.16 10.62 -17.73
C GLY A 254 15.07 9.09 -17.62
N ASP A 255 15.80 8.45 -16.69
CA ASP A 255 15.70 7.02 -16.42
C ASP A 255 14.35 6.58 -15.81
N GLY A 256 13.59 7.53 -15.24
CA GLY A 256 12.31 7.27 -14.59
C GLY A 256 12.44 6.67 -13.18
N GLY A 257 13.55 6.92 -12.48
CA GLY A 257 13.73 6.59 -11.08
C GLY A 257 13.01 7.57 -10.14
N CYS A 258 13.16 7.39 -8.83
CA CYS A 258 12.52 8.23 -7.81
C CYS A 258 12.74 9.74 -8.00
N LEU A 259 13.94 10.17 -8.43
CA LEU A 259 14.24 11.58 -8.66
C LEU A 259 13.51 12.16 -9.88
N ASP A 260 13.37 11.38 -10.96
CA ASP A 260 12.62 11.82 -12.13
C ASP A 260 11.13 11.92 -11.83
N VAL A 261 10.57 10.94 -11.13
CA VAL A 261 9.17 10.97 -10.69
C VAL A 261 8.94 12.21 -9.83
N PHE A 262 9.80 12.46 -8.84
CA PHE A 262 9.69 13.62 -7.98
C PHE A 262 9.81 14.95 -8.76
N HIS A 263 10.83 15.10 -9.61
CA HIS A 263 11.05 16.32 -10.39
C HIS A 263 9.88 16.62 -11.34
N GLN A 264 9.37 15.62 -12.04
CA GLN A 264 8.25 15.78 -12.97
C GLN A 264 6.94 16.11 -12.23
N LEU A 265 6.68 15.49 -11.08
CA LEU A 265 5.50 15.82 -10.27
C LEU A 265 5.60 17.23 -9.67
N LEU A 266 6.78 17.63 -9.19
CA LEU A 266 7.04 18.98 -8.68
C LEU A 266 6.75 20.05 -9.75
N ALA A 267 7.10 19.78 -11.01
CA ALA A 267 6.80 20.66 -12.13
C ALA A 267 5.31 20.64 -12.53
N ALA A 268 4.67 19.47 -12.45
CA ALA A 268 3.29 19.29 -12.89
C ALA A 268 2.23 19.69 -11.85
N LEU A 269 2.62 19.88 -10.58
CA LEU A 269 1.77 20.29 -9.46
C LEU A 269 2.37 21.52 -8.75
N PRO A 270 2.32 22.72 -9.36
CA PRO A 270 2.94 23.93 -8.83
C PRO A 270 2.22 24.57 -7.62
N ASP A 271 1.04 24.05 -7.25
CA ASP A 271 0.25 24.49 -6.11
C ASP A 271 0.31 23.50 -4.92
N ALA A 272 0.94 22.33 -5.11
CA ALA A 272 1.01 21.29 -4.10
C ALA A 272 2.26 21.45 -3.23
N ARG A 273 2.14 21.07 -1.96
CA ARG A 273 3.30 20.95 -1.07
C ARG A 273 3.93 19.57 -1.22
N PHE A 274 5.25 19.53 -1.11
CA PHE A 274 6.01 18.30 -1.30
C PHE A 274 6.78 17.91 -0.05
N ILE A 275 6.71 16.63 0.29
CA ILE A 275 7.58 15.99 1.26
C ILE A 275 8.33 14.86 0.55
N ILE A 276 9.65 14.84 0.68
CA ILE A 276 10.45 13.70 0.23
C ILE A 276 11.36 13.22 1.37
N SER A 277 11.26 11.94 1.70
CA SER A 277 12.11 11.30 2.72
C SER A 277 13.29 10.61 2.05
N VAL A 278 14.47 10.67 2.65
CA VAL A 278 15.70 10.07 2.12
C VAL A 278 16.59 9.57 3.25
N GLU A 279 17.29 8.45 3.05
CA GLU A 279 18.31 8.00 4.00
C GLU A 279 19.47 9.00 4.07
N ARG A 280 20.03 9.22 5.27
CA ARG A 280 21.13 10.16 5.55
C ARG A 280 22.29 10.09 4.57
N LYS A 281 22.73 8.88 4.20
CA LYS A 281 23.86 8.70 3.26
C LYS A 281 23.56 9.21 1.84
N HIS A 282 22.28 9.35 1.50
CA HIS A 282 21.79 9.80 0.19
C HIS A 282 21.35 11.27 0.18
N ALA A 283 21.19 11.90 1.35
CA ALA A 283 20.70 13.28 1.47
C ALA A 283 21.53 14.30 0.68
N GLY A 284 22.86 14.16 0.66
CA GLY A 284 23.74 15.07 -0.07
C GLY A 284 23.47 15.10 -1.59
N GLY A 285 23.22 13.93 -2.18
CA GLY A 285 22.89 13.82 -3.61
C GLY A 285 21.54 14.46 -3.93
N LEU A 286 20.51 14.17 -3.13
CA LEU A 286 19.16 14.72 -3.33
C LEU A 286 19.18 16.25 -3.20
N LEU A 287 19.82 16.78 -2.16
CA LEU A 287 19.95 18.23 -1.95
C LEU A 287 20.76 18.89 -3.07
N GLY A 288 21.77 18.21 -3.61
CA GLY A 288 22.51 18.65 -4.79
C GLY A 288 21.62 18.78 -6.02
N SER A 289 20.81 17.75 -6.30
CA SER A 289 19.83 17.75 -7.41
C SER A 289 18.80 18.85 -7.27
N LEU A 290 18.21 19.01 -6.07
CA LEU A 290 17.21 20.06 -5.79
C LEU A 290 17.75 21.47 -6.02
N ARG A 291 19.03 21.72 -5.75
CA ARG A 291 19.64 23.04 -6.02
C ARG A 291 19.70 23.37 -7.52
N GLY A 292 19.78 22.35 -8.36
CA GLY A 292 19.79 22.52 -9.82
C GLY A 292 18.40 22.64 -10.43
N TRP A 293 17.33 22.38 -9.67
CA TRP A 293 15.97 22.40 -10.18
C TRP A 293 15.32 23.78 -9.98
N ALA A 294 14.58 24.23 -11.00
CA ALA A 294 13.73 25.41 -10.89
C ALA A 294 12.46 25.04 -10.10
N VAL A 295 12.55 25.04 -8.78
CA VAL A 295 11.39 24.78 -7.92
C VAL A 295 10.41 25.96 -8.04
N PRO A 296 9.14 25.74 -8.42
CA PRO A 296 8.13 26.79 -8.46
C PRO A 296 8.05 27.51 -7.11
N ARG A 297 8.01 28.85 -7.13
CA ARG A 297 8.03 29.68 -5.90
C ARG A 297 6.90 29.37 -4.92
N GLN A 298 5.80 28.81 -5.41
CA GLN A 298 4.60 28.49 -4.63
C GLN A 298 4.69 27.12 -3.92
N ASN A 299 5.64 26.26 -4.31
CA ASN A 299 5.83 24.96 -3.70
C ASN A 299 6.67 25.05 -2.43
N GLU A 300 6.08 24.67 -1.30
CA GLU A 300 6.86 24.31 -0.11
C GLU A 300 7.40 22.89 -0.31
N THR A 301 8.73 22.75 -0.39
CA THR A 301 9.39 21.43 -0.50
C THR A 301 10.11 21.13 0.80
N ILE A 302 9.82 19.97 1.40
CA ILE A 302 10.39 19.53 2.66
C ILE A 302 11.17 18.24 2.42
N VAL A 303 12.44 18.23 2.78
CA VAL A 303 13.30 17.03 2.76
C VAL A 303 13.41 16.50 4.18
N ILE A 304 13.05 15.24 4.37
CA ILE A 304 13.20 14.53 5.65
C ILE A 304 14.40 13.59 5.52
N ILE A 305 15.39 13.77 6.39
CA ILE A 305 16.56 12.91 6.47
C ILE A 305 16.32 11.84 7.54
N GLU A 306 16.31 10.59 7.11
CA GLU A 306 16.09 9.40 7.95
C GLU A 306 17.40 8.62 8.19
N ASP A 307 17.45 7.88 9.29
CA ASP A 307 18.63 7.07 9.64
C ASP A 307 18.58 5.62 9.12
N PHE A 308 17.48 5.23 8.47
CA PHE A 308 17.25 3.88 7.96
C PHE A 308 17.06 3.88 6.44
N PRO A 309 17.42 2.78 5.74
CA PRO A 309 17.10 2.61 4.33
C PRO A 309 15.60 2.71 4.09
N LEU A 310 15.21 3.46 3.06
CA LEU A 310 13.82 3.64 2.64
C LEU A 310 13.59 2.94 1.30
N SER A 311 12.41 2.33 1.15
CA SER A 311 11.93 2.00 -0.20
C SER A 311 11.41 3.26 -0.88
N GLN A 312 11.15 3.18 -2.18
CA GLN A 312 10.50 4.26 -2.93
C GLN A 312 8.98 4.31 -2.65
N TRP A 313 8.40 3.28 -2.03
CA TRP A 313 6.96 2.99 -2.04
C TRP A 313 6.19 3.71 -0.91
N ALA A 314 6.11 5.03 -1.01
CA ALA A 314 5.45 5.87 -0.01
C ALA A 314 3.96 5.50 0.21
N GLN A 315 3.26 5.05 -0.84
CA GLN A 315 1.86 4.64 -0.76
C GLN A 315 1.67 3.37 0.09
N ASP A 316 2.67 2.49 0.17
CA ASP A 316 2.51 1.18 0.81
C ASP A 316 2.70 1.18 2.31
N ASN A 317 3.36 2.20 2.84
CA ASN A 317 3.57 2.34 4.29
C ASN A 317 2.58 3.30 4.98
N GLY A 318 1.57 3.78 4.25
CA GLY A 318 0.48 4.52 4.84
C GLY A 318 -0.56 4.97 3.83
N LYS A 319 -1.82 4.98 4.23
CA LYS A 319 -2.92 5.50 3.43
C LYS A 319 -3.14 6.98 3.73
N PRO A 320 -3.08 7.87 2.72
CA PRO A 320 -3.44 9.27 2.93
C PRO A 320 -4.96 9.40 3.12
N GLY A 321 -5.37 10.34 3.96
CA GLY A 321 -6.77 10.65 4.18
C GLY A 321 -6.97 11.95 4.93
N THR A 322 -8.18 12.11 5.45
CA THR A 322 -8.58 13.29 6.22
C THR A 322 -9.34 12.87 7.46
N VAL A 323 -9.32 13.72 8.49
CA VAL A 323 -10.13 13.57 9.69
C VAL A 323 -11.12 14.71 9.76
N LEU A 324 -12.40 14.36 9.94
CA LEU A 324 -13.48 15.30 10.20
C LEU A 324 -13.78 15.32 11.70
N ALA A 325 -13.72 16.50 12.33
CA ALA A 325 -14.13 16.60 13.72
C ALA A 325 -15.67 16.46 13.81
N PRO A 326 -16.20 15.92 14.92
CA PRO A 326 -17.63 15.79 15.11
C PRO A 326 -18.36 17.13 14.97
N GLY A 327 -19.32 17.20 14.04
CA GLY A 327 -20.13 18.41 13.79
C GLY A 327 -19.51 19.43 12.84
N GLU A 328 -18.29 19.18 12.33
CA GLU A 328 -17.68 20.01 11.30
C GLU A 328 -18.11 19.58 9.89
N ILE A 329 -18.06 20.54 8.96
CA ILE A 329 -18.30 20.30 7.53
C ILE A 329 -17.00 19.88 6.84
N ASP A 330 -17.10 19.17 5.71
CA ASP A 330 -15.96 18.61 4.97
C ASP A 330 -14.82 19.59 4.64
N GLN A 331 -15.10 20.89 4.60
CA GLN A 331 -14.10 21.93 4.32
C GLN A 331 -13.09 22.14 5.47
N ALA A 332 -13.39 21.69 6.69
CA ALA A 332 -12.51 21.77 7.86
C ALA A 332 -11.62 20.52 8.04
N ALA A 333 -11.68 19.55 7.11
CA ALA A 333 -10.95 18.30 7.24
C ALA A 333 -9.43 18.51 7.32
N SER A 334 -8.80 17.88 8.30
CA SER A 334 -7.34 17.92 8.48
C SER A 334 -6.69 16.68 7.84
N PRO A 335 -5.57 16.82 7.12
CA PRO A 335 -4.87 15.66 6.55
C PRO A 335 -4.38 14.75 7.67
N LEU A 336 -4.44 13.44 7.44
CA LEU A 336 -3.87 12.41 8.31
C LEU A 336 -3.41 11.24 7.45
N THR A 337 -2.29 10.64 7.79
CA THR A 337 -1.89 9.33 7.27
C THR A 337 -2.33 8.23 8.22
N LEU A 338 -3.07 7.24 7.74
CA LEU A 338 -3.25 6.00 8.48
C LEU A 338 -2.13 5.04 8.11
N VAL A 339 -1.24 4.75 9.06
CA VAL A 339 -0.12 3.81 8.85
C VAL A 339 -0.52 2.42 9.35
N PRO A 340 -0.04 1.34 8.71
CA PRO A 340 -0.37 -0.03 9.11
C PRO A 340 0.27 -0.40 10.46
N ARG A 341 -0.09 -1.58 10.97
CA ARG A 341 0.53 -2.22 12.15
C ARG A 341 2.06 -2.19 12.05
N TYR A 342 2.57 -2.42 10.84
CA TYR A 342 3.92 -2.08 10.40
C TYR A 342 3.93 -2.05 8.87
N ALA A 343 4.86 -1.28 8.29
CA ALA A 343 5.06 -1.30 6.84
C ALA A 343 5.65 -2.66 6.44
N SER A 344 5.11 -3.24 5.38
CA SER A 344 5.51 -4.58 4.96
C SER A 344 5.65 -4.69 3.46
N ARG A 345 6.35 -5.74 3.00
CA ARG A 345 6.43 -6.14 1.59
C ARG A 345 6.17 -7.64 1.42
N GLY A 346 5.68 -8.00 0.23
CA GLY A 346 5.44 -9.38 -0.22
C GLY A 346 4.15 -9.98 0.37
N GLU A 347 3.35 -10.66 -0.47
CA GLU A 347 1.98 -11.08 -0.15
C GLU A 347 1.89 -12.20 0.91
N GLU A 348 2.84 -13.14 0.93
CA GLU A 348 2.69 -14.37 1.73
C GLU A 348 3.09 -14.24 3.21
N ALA A 349 3.95 -13.28 3.55
CA ALA A 349 4.64 -13.26 4.84
C ALA A 349 4.57 -11.94 5.60
N SER A 350 4.11 -10.84 4.99
CA SER A 350 4.21 -9.49 5.55
C SER A 350 5.61 -9.22 6.13
N ILE A 351 6.62 -9.22 5.27
CA ILE A 351 8.01 -8.97 5.69
C ILE A 351 8.08 -7.55 6.23
N PHE A 352 8.48 -7.39 7.49
CA PHE A 352 8.61 -6.08 8.13
C PHE A 352 9.69 -5.25 7.45
N VAL A 353 9.37 -4.00 7.09
CA VAL A 353 10.32 -3.05 6.49
C VAL A 353 10.63 -1.94 7.49
N THR A 354 11.83 -1.98 8.05
CA THR A 354 12.23 -1.14 9.20
C THR A 354 12.14 0.36 8.89
N GLY A 355 12.79 0.84 7.81
CA GLY A 355 12.79 2.28 7.50
C GLY A 355 11.40 2.81 7.17
N ASP A 356 10.67 2.08 6.34
CA ASP A 356 9.30 2.44 5.93
C ASP A 356 8.31 2.43 7.10
N SER A 357 8.55 1.64 8.15
CA SER A 357 7.69 1.62 9.34
C SER A 357 7.88 2.83 10.25
N PHE A 358 9.06 3.46 10.25
CA PHE A 358 9.41 4.53 11.19
C PHE A 358 9.46 5.93 10.56
N VAL A 359 9.53 6.03 9.23
CA VAL A 359 9.53 7.31 8.48
C VAL A 359 8.33 8.21 8.80
N CYS A 360 7.21 7.63 9.25
CA CYS A 360 6.02 8.38 9.63
C CYS A 360 6.26 9.40 10.75
N GLU A 361 7.25 9.17 11.62
CA GLU A 361 7.61 10.12 12.69
C GLU A 361 8.25 11.39 12.14
N GLY A 362 9.18 11.27 11.17
CA GLY A 362 9.75 12.43 10.49
C GLY A 362 8.71 13.18 9.66
N VAL A 363 7.80 12.44 9.02
CA VAL A 363 6.68 13.01 8.25
C VAL A 363 5.70 13.80 9.13
N ALA A 364 5.49 13.37 10.38
CA ALA A 364 4.70 14.12 11.35
C ALA A 364 5.31 15.50 11.68
N GLU A 365 6.63 15.59 11.85
CA GLU A 365 7.34 16.86 12.05
C GLU A 365 7.28 17.78 10.83
N ALA A 366 7.05 17.21 9.63
CA ALA A 366 6.80 17.97 8.42
C ALA A 366 5.37 18.57 8.36
N GLY A 367 4.49 18.21 9.29
CA GLY A 367 3.11 18.72 9.39
C GLY A 367 2.04 17.77 8.85
N LEU A 368 2.39 16.52 8.54
CA LEU A 368 1.44 15.46 8.17
C LEU A 368 1.29 14.45 9.32
N PRO A 369 0.29 14.61 10.19
CA PRO A 369 0.11 13.72 11.34
C PRO A 369 -0.29 12.31 10.88
N PHE A 370 -0.06 11.32 11.75
CA PHE A 370 -0.45 9.93 11.49
C PHE A 370 -1.19 9.30 12.66
N ALA A 371 -1.96 8.26 12.35
CA ALA A 371 -2.48 7.30 13.32
C ALA A 371 -2.05 5.89 12.88
N GLN A 372 -1.74 5.01 13.84
CA GLN A 372 -1.31 3.64 13.52
C GLN A 372 -2.44 2.65 13.72
N SER A 373 -2.85 2.03 12.63
CA SER A 373 -3.85 0.97 12.60
C SER A 373 -3.36 -0.29 13.33
N PRO A 374 -4.24 -1.07 13.98
CA PRO A 374 -3.89 -2.41 14.45
C PRO A 374 -3.87 -3.44 13.29
N LEU A 375 -4.36 -3.08 12.10
CA LEU A 375 -4.42 -3.94 10.93
C LEU A 375 -3.14 -3.85 10.10
N LEU A 376 -2.82 -4.92 9.39
CA LEU A 376 -1.80 -4.92 8.34
C LEU A 376 -2.43 -4.44 7.04
N PHE A 377 -1.74 -3.55 6.33
CA PHE A 377 -2.10 -3.24 4.95
C PHE A 377 -0.95 -2.64 4.14
N GLN A 378 -1.05 -2.74 2.82
CA GLN A 378 -0.32 -1.91 1.86
C GLN A 378 -1.30 -1.01 1.09
N GLY A 379 -0.96 0.28 0.95
CA GLY A 379 -1.86 1.25 0.33
C GLY A 379 -2.11 1.04 -1.17
N GLY A 380 -1.18 0.43 -1.91
CA GLY A 380 -1.40 0.04 -3.31
C GLY A 380 -2.49 -1.02 -3.48
N ASN A 381 -2.78 -1.78 -2.41
CA ASN A 381 -3.86 -2.76 -2.38
C ASN A 381 -5.22 -2.21 -1.92
N LEU A 382 -5.33 -0.90 -1.68
CA LEU A 382 -6.50 -0.27 -1.09
C LEU A 382 -6.91 0.97 -1.88
N LEU A 383 -8.00 0.89 -2.64
CA LEU A 383 -8.51 2.03 -3.43
C LEU A 383 -9.87 2.46 -2.87
N ALA A 384 -9.91 3.64 -2.24
CA ALA A 384 -11.16 4.23 -1.80
C ALA A 384 -11.80 5.01 -2.96
N VAL A 385 -13.02 4.66 -3.32
CA VAL A 385 -13.74 5.22 -4.48
C VAL A 385 -15.04 5.85 -4.00
N TRP A 386 -15.31 7.09 -4.39
CA TRP A 386 -16.66 7.63 -4.29
C TRP A 386 -17.49 7.11 -5.46
N ASP A 387 -18.50 6.27 -5.20
CA ASP A 387 -19.49 5.91 -6.20
C ASP A 387 -20.58 6.97 -6.24
N ALA A 388 -20.46 7.92 -7.17
CA ALA A 388 -21.41 9.02 -7.29
C ALA A 388 -22.83 8.56 -7.64
N ALA A 389 -22.98 7.46 -8.38
CA ALA A 389 -24.29 6.95 -8.81
C ALA A 389 -25.05 6.30 -7.64
N ARG A 390 -24.33 5.51 -6.81
CA ARG A 390 -24.91 4.87 -5.61
C ARG A 390 -24.83 5.73 -4.36
N ARG A 391 -24.11 6.85 -4.41
CA ARG A 391 -23.81 7.76 -3.29
C ARG A 391 -23.19 7.03 -2.09
N LYS A 392 -22.18 6.21 -2.37
CA LYS A 392 -21.47 5.38 -1.37
C LYS A 392 -19.96 5.48 -1.58
N ARG A 393 -19.18 5.34 -0.51
CA ARG A 393 -17.73 5.12 -0.58
C ARG A 393 -17.48 3.61 -0.56
N VAL A 394 -16.82 3.15 -1.60
CA VAL A 394 -16.46 1.74 -1.80
C VAL A 394 -14.96 1.60 -1.61
N LEU A 395 -14.54 0.62 -0.82
CA LEU A 395 -13.15 0.24 -0.72
C LEU A 395 -12.90 -0.98 -1.62
N LEU A 396 -12.10 -0.81 -2.67
CA LEU A 396 -11.55 -1.95 -3.39
C LEU A 396 -10.33 -2.46 -2.61
N VAL A 397 -10.28 -3.76 -2.37
CA VAL A 397 -9.26 -4.39 -1.52
C VAL A 397 -8.66 -5.57 -2.25
N GLY A 398 -7.33 -5.62 -2.39
CA GLY A 398 -6.64 -6.83 -2.84
C GLY A 398 -6.79 -7.97 -1.83
N GLU A 399 -7.08 -9.19 -2.30
CA GLU A 399 -7.34 -10.35 -1.42
C GLU A 399 -6.21 -10.67 -0.44
N ALA A 400 -4.98 -10.28 -0.76
CA ALA A 400 -3.86 -10.45 0.14
C ALA A 400 -4.01 -9.66 1.44
N GLU A 401 -4.67 -8.50 1.42
CA GLU A 401 -4.96 -7.74 2.64
C GLU A 401 -5.93 -8.48 3.57
N ILE A 402 -6.80 -9.31 2.99
CA ILE A 402 -7.63 -10.24 3.77
C ILE A 402 -6.73 -11.26 4.45
N GLN A 403 -5.83 -11.92 3.70
CA GLN A 403 -4.97 -12.98 4.22
C GLN A 403 -3.98 -12.49 5.28
N ARG A 404 -3.39 -11.29 5.11
CA ARG A 404 -2.48 -10.69 6.09
C ARG A 404 -3.14 -10.53 7.46
N ASN A 405 -4.41 -10.12 7.50
CA ASN A 405 -5.13 -9.92 8.75
C ASN A 405 -5.80 -11.21 9.27
N VAL A 406 -6.10 -12.19 8.40
CA VAL A 406 -6.43 -13.56 8.83
C VAL A 406 -5.26 -14.16 9.62
N SER A 407 -4.01 -13.83 9.26
CA SER A 407 -2.84 -14.25 10.03
C SER A 407 -2.77 -13.68 11.46
N LEU A 408 -3.51 -12.61 11.75
CA LEU A 408 -3.70 -12.04 13.09
C LEU A 408 -4.85 -12.70 13.87
N GLY A 409 -5.51 -13.71 13.29
CA GLY A 409 -6.60 -14.45 13.89
C GLY A 409 -7.98 -13.83 13.69
N LEU A 410 -8.14 -12.95 12.70
CA LEU A 410 -9.45 -12.51 12.25
C LEU A 410 -9.99 -13.47 11.17
N THR A 411 -11.30 -13.54 11.00
CA THR A 411 -11.92 -14.20 9.85
C THR A 411 -11.98 -13.25 8.65
N ALA A 412 -12.09 -13.78 7.43
CA ALA A 412 -12.18 -12.94 6.22
C ALA A 412 -13.28 -11.86 6.31
N ALA A 413 -14.47 -12.24 6.77
CA ALA A 413 -15.60 -11.31 6.96
C ALA A 413 -15.32 -10.23 8.02
N GLU A 414 -14.62 -10.58 9.11
CA GLU A 414 -14.20 -9.60 10.12
C GLU A 414 -13.17 -8.62 9.56
N VAL A 415 -12.24 -9.10 8.71
CA VAL A 415 -11.27 -8.24 8.03
C VAL A 415 -11.95 -7.28 7.06
N GLU A 416 -12.85 -7.78 6.20
CA GLU A 416 -13.60 -6.93 5.26
C GLU A 416 -14.36 -5.80 5.97
N ALA A 417 -15.04 -6.13 7.07
CA ALA A 417 -15.75 -5.16 7.90
C ALA A 417 -14.79 -4.18 8.60
N ALA A 418 -13.68 -4.68 9.13
CA ALA A 418 -12.67 -3.86 9.80
C ALA A 418 -12.05 -2.86 8.82
N LEU A 419 -11.66 -3.30 7.62
CA LEU A 419 -11.11 -2.43 6.57
C LEU A 419 -12.13 -1.39 6.12
N ALA A 420 -13.39 -1.76 5.88
CA ALA A 420 -14.44 -0.79 5.53
C ALA A 420 -14.54 0.33 6.58
N ILE A 421 -14.63 -0.04 7.86
CA ILE A 421 -14.74 0.90 8.97
C ILE A 421 -13.46 1.75 9.12
N GLU A 422 -12.30 1.11 9.08
CA GLU A 422 -10.99 1.74 9.30
C GLU A 422 -10.69 2.81 8.25
N PHE A 423 -11.10 2.60 6.99
CA PHE A 423 -10.90 3.54 5.90
C PHE A 423 -12.09 4.49 5.64
N GLY A 424 -13.15 4.39 6.43
CA GLY A 424 -14.33 5.23 6.33
C GLY A 424 -15.12 4.99 5.04
N CYS A 425 -15.33 3.72 4.68
CA CYS A 425 -16.13 3.26 3.55
C CYS A 425 -17.35 2.46 4.03
N GLU A 426 -18.43 2.47 3.25
CA GLU A 426 -19.67 1.74 3.56
C GLU A 426 -19.68 0.31 3.02
N GLU A 427 -18.81 0.00 2.06
CA GLU A 427 -18.76 -1.29 1.38
C GLU A 427 -17.31 -1.64 0.99
N THR A 428 -16.97 -2.92 1.09
CA THR A 428 -15.70 -3.48 0.61
C THR A 428 -15.96 -4.41 -0.57
N VAL A 429 -15.11 -4.34 -1.60
CA VAL A 429 -15.10 -5.28 -2.72
C VAL A 429 -13.71 -5.89 -2.81
N VAL A 430 -13.62 -7.18 -2.50
CA VAL A 430 -12.36 -7.92 -2.55
C VAL A 430 -12.07 -8.35 -3.98
N LEU A 431 -10.88 -8.02 -4.47
CA LEU A 431 -10.39 -8.32 -5.80
C LEU A 431 -9.27 -9.38 -5.71
N PRO A 432 -9.22 -10.36 -6.63
CA PRO A 432 -8.12 -11.32 -6.72
C PRO A 432 -6.75 -10.66 -6.84
N ALA A 433 -5.72 -11.27 -6.26
CA ALA A 433 -4.32 -10.84 -6.38
C ALA A 433 -3.73 -11.35 -7.70
N VAL A 434 -4.02 -10.64 -8.80
CA VAL A 434 -3.50 -11.00 -10.13
C VAL A 434 -2.07 -10.51 -10.35
N SER A 435 -1.81 -9.30 -9.90
CA SER A 435 -0.54 -8.60 -9.87
C SER A 435 -0.03 -8.52 -8.43
N TYR A 436 1.10 -7.83 -8.23
CA TYR A 436 1.59 -7.46 -6.91
C TYR A 436 0.52 -6.68 -6.11
N HIS A 437 -0.04 -5.60 -6.69
CA HIS A 437 -1.08 -4.76 -6.09
C HIS A 437 -2.24 -4.45 -7.04
N ILE A 438 -3.44 -4.20 -6.50
CA ILE A 438 -4.61 -3.89 -7.33
C ILE A 438 -4.52 -2.55 -8.08
N ASP A 439 -3.68 -1.61 -7.63
CA ASP A 439 -3.39 -0.36 -8.36
C ASP A 439 -2.56 -0.55 -9.65
N TYR A 440 -2.14 -1.79 -9.93
CA TYR A 440 -1.64 -2.22 -11.25
C TYR A 440 -2.74 -2.73 -12.18
N GLU A 441 -3.88 -3.13 -11.62
CA GLU A 441 -4.96 -3.77 -12.37
C GLU A 441 -6.07 -2.77 -12.68
N VAL A 442 -6.33 -1.85 -11.75
CA VAL A 442 -7.45 -0.92 -11.86
C VAL A 442 -7.08 0.51 -11.46
N ALA A 443 -7.68 1.47 -12.16
CA ALA A 443 -7.74 2.87 -11.74
C ALA A 443 -9.16 3.38 -11.94
N VAL A 444 -9.73 4.08 -10.96
CA VAL A 444 -11.16 4.46 -10.99
C VAL A 444 -11.32 5.97 -11.04
N ARG A 445 -12.32 6.46 -11.76
CA ARG A 445 -12.66 7.88 -11.77
C ARG A 445 -14.15 8.10 -11.91
N ASN A 446 -14.69 9.12 -11.24
CA ASN A 446 -16.04 9.59 -11.54
C ASN A 446 -16.05 10.45 -12.80
N VAL A 447 -16.81 10.00 -13.81
CA VAL A 447 -17.05 10.73 -15.06
C VAL A 447 -18.56 10.92 -15.20
N ASN A 448 -19.01 12.17 -15.32
CA ASN A 448 -20.43 12.52 -15.47
C ASN A 448 -21.34 11.87 -14.40
N GLY A 449 -20.87 11.80 -13.15
CA GLY A 449 -21.61 11.24 -12.01
C GLY A 449 -21.65 9.71 -11.95
N ARG A 450 -20.80 9.01 -12.71
CA ARG A 450 -20.67 7.55 -12.66
C ARG A 450 -19.21 7.11 -12.58
N PRO A 451 -18.89 6.03 -11.86
CA PRO A 451 -17.56 5.45 -11.90
C PRO A 451 -17.25 4.81 -13.26
N VAL A 452 -16.14 5.25 -13.85
CA VAL A 452 -15.44 4.61 -14.96
C VAL A 452 -14.17 4.00 -14.39
N VAL A 453 -13.98 2.72 -14.62
CA VAL A 453 -12.79 1.97 -14.22
C VAL A 453 -11.96 1.72 -15.45
N LEU A 454 -10.68 2.04 -15.36
CA LEU A 454 -9.73 1.39 -16.21
C LEU A 454 -9.36 0.01 -15.72
N MET A 455 -9.21 -0.90 -16.67
CA MET A 455 -8.72 -2.25 -16.43
C MET A 455 -7.47 -2.54 -17.27
N ASN A 456 -6.53 -3.25 -16.68
CA ASN A 456 -5.35 -3.77 -17.34
C ASN A 456 -5.68 -4.77 -18.47
N ASP A 457 -5.28 -4.44 -19.70
CA ASP A 457 -5.33 -5.32 -20.87
C ASP A 457 -3.93 -5.81 -21.27
N GLU A 458 -3.48 -6.82 -20.53
CA GLU A 458 -2.18 -7.46 -20.68
C GLU A 458 -1.94 -8.02 -22.08
N LEU A 459 -2.97 -8.58 -22.72
CA LEU A 459 -2.84 -9.17 -24.04
C LEU A 459 -2.65 -8.09 -25.10
N ALA A 460 -3.39 -6.97 -25.01
CA ALA A 460 -3.21 -5.84 -25.92
C ALA A 460 -1.82 -5.20 -25.78
N ALA A 461 -1.31 -5.05 -24.55
CA ALA A 461 0.05 -4.57 -24.33
C ALA A 461 1.09 -5.53 -24.91
N ALA A 462 0.97 -6.84 -24.63
CA ALA A 462 1.90 -7.84 -25.10
C ALA A 462 2.01 -7.86 -26.64
N ARG A 463 0.88 -7.72 -27.36
CA ARG A 463 0.89 -7.60 -28.83
C ARG A 463 1.74 -6.43 -29.31
N GLU A 464 1.60 -5.26 -28.68
CA GLU A 464 2.33 -4.07 -29.10
C GLU A 464 3.81 -4.12 -28.70
N ILE A 465 4.11 -4.60 -27.49
CA ILE A 465 5.49 -4.78 -27.03
C ILE A 465 6.22 -5.78 -27.95
N VAL A 466 5.59 -6.90 -28.32
CA VAL A 466 6.18 -7.85 -29.27
C VAL A 466 6.36 -7.22 -30.65
N ARG A 467 5.38 -6.45 -31.16
CA ARG A 467 5.52 -5.72 -32.43
C ARG A 467 6.74 -4.79 -32.41
N LEU A 468 6.90 -3.99 -31.35
CA LEU A 468 8.02 -3.06 -31.17
C LEU A 468 9.36 -3.80 -31.04
N GLY A 469 9.42 -4.88 -30.27
CA GLY A 469 10.64 -5.68 -30.13
C GLY A 469 11.08 -6.35 -31.43
N LEU A 470 10.14 -6.92 -32.19
CA LEU A 470 10.43 -7.46 -33.53
C LEU A 470 10.90 -6.36 -34.48
N ALA A 471 10.39 -5.13 -34.36
CA ALA A 471 10.87 -3.97 -35.13
C ALA A 471 12.34 -3.65 -34.81
N ARG A 472 12.72 -3.65 -33.53
CA ARG A 472 14.11 -3.43 -33.09
C ARG A 472 15.05 -4.53 -33.59
N LEU A 473 14.64 -5.79 -33.50
CA LEU A 473 15.43 -6.93 -34.01
C LEU A 473 15.72 -6.83 -35.52
N ALA A 474 14.79 -6.31 -36.31
CA ALA A 474 14.98 -6.17 -37.76
C ALA A 474 15.67 -4.85 -38.18
N SER A 475 15.94 -3.94 -37.24
CA SER A 475 16.50 -2.63 -37.55
C SER A 475 17.97 -2.72 -37.97
N SER A 476 18.43 -1.75 -38.77
CA SER A 476 19.84 -1.63 -39.17
C SER A 476 20.78 -1.31 -38.00
N ASP A 477 20.24 -0.89 -36.86
CA ASP A 477 20.99 -0.63 -35.63
C ASP A 477 21.39 -1.94 -34.92
N SER A 478 20.91 -3.09 -35.40
CA SER A 478 21.29 -4.40 -34.89
C SER A 478 22.77 -4.71 -35.17
N SER A 479 23.40 -5.50 -34.30
CA SER A 479 24.83 -5.84 -34.30
C SER A 479 25.30 -6.71 -35.49
N GLY A 480 24.54 -6.72 -36.59
CA GLY A 480 24.77 -7.51 -37.79
C GLY A 480 23.48 -8.14 -38.33
N PRO A 481 23.51 -8.70 -39.56
CA PRO A 481 22.36 -9.39 -40.11
C PRO A 481 22.01 -10.63 -39.27
N LEU A 482 20.75 -10.74 -38.84
CA LEU A 482 20.26 -11.91 -38.10
C LEU A 482 20.44 -13.21 -38.93
N PRO A 483 20.64 -14.38 -38.31
CA PRO A 483 20.61 -15.69 -38.99
C PRO A 483 19.33 -15.90 -39.84
N LEU A 484 19.43 -16.68 -40.94
CA LEU A 484 18.32 -16.85 -41.89
C LEU A 484 17.05 -17.45 -41.25
N ASP A 485 17.23 -18.43 -40.38
CA ASP A 485 16.18 -19.05 -39.59
C ASP A 485 15.53 -18.05 -38.62
N ALA A 486 16.33 -17.26 -37.89
CA ALA A 486 15.84 -16.20 -37.02
C ALA A 486 15.01 -15.15 -37.80
N ARG A 487 15.47 -14.74 -39.00
CA ARG A 487 14.71 -13.83 -39.89
C ARG A 487 13.39 -14.43 -40.35
N THR A 488 13.38 -15.73 -40.64
CA THR A 488 12.16 -16.43 -41.07
C THR A 488 11.13 -16.47 -39.94
N SER A 489 11.56 -16.81 -38.72
CA SER A 489 10.69 -16.81 -37.53
C SER A 489 10.20 -15.40 -37.18
N LEU A 490 11.05 -14.38 -37.30
CA LEU A 490 10.67 -12.97 -37.12
C LEU A 490 9.58 -12.55 -38.11
N ALA A 491 9.77 -12.84 -39.41
CA ALA A 491 8.78 -12.52 -40.45
C ALA A 491 7.46 -13.25 -40.22
N ARG A 492 7.53 -14.53 -39.82
CA ARG A 492 6.35 -15.33 -39.46
C ARG A 492 5.60 -14.72 -38.28
N SER A 493 6.31 -14.33 -37.22
CA SER A 493 5.69 -13.71 -36.03
C SER A 493 4.94 -12.42 -36.38
N ARG A 494 5.56 -11.53 -37.16
CA ARG A 494 4.89 -10.31 -37.66
C ARG A 494 3.62 -10.61 -38.46
N ALA A 495 3.70 -11.54 -39.41
CA ALA A 495 2.55 -11.92 -40.22
C ALA A 495 1.41 -12.52 -39.37
N MET A 496 1.72 -13.19 -38.26
CA MET A 496 0.71 -13.70 -37.33
C MET A 496 0.10 -12.58 -36.48
N LEU A 497 0.90 -11.61 -36.01
CA LEU A 497 0.37 -10.41 -35.34
C LEU A 497 -0.59 -9.62 -36.22
N ASP A 498 -0.26 -9.43 -37.50
CA ASP A 498 -1.12 -8.72 -38.46
C ASP A 498 -2.46 -9.44 -38.70
N ARG A 499 -2.48 -10.76 -38.51
CA ARG A 499 -3.69 -11.60 -38.58
C ARG A 499 -4.39 -11.79 -37.24
N SER A 500 -3.92 -11.12 -36.18
CA SER A 500 -4.40 -11.30 -34.80
C SER A 500 -4.34 -12.75 -34.31
N ASN A 501 -3.34 -13.51 -34.78
CA ASN A 501 -3.09 -14.88 -34.35
C ASN A 501 -2.02 -14.92 -33.25
N ASP A 502 -2.40 -14.47 -32.06
CA ASP A 502 -1.48 -14.14 -30.96
C ASP A 502 -0.61 -15.31 -30.51
N ARG A 503 -1.21 -16.51 -30.38
CA ARG A 503 -0.50 -17.70 -29.89
C ARG A 503 0.64 -18.10 -30.82
N GLU A 504 0.36 -18.15 -32.10
CA GLU A 504 1.32 -18.48 -33.15
C GLU A 504 2.34 -17.34 -33.34
N ALA A 505 1.94 -16.09 -33.14
CA ALA A 505 2.86 -14.96 -33.10
C ALA A 505 3.87 -15.09 -31.96
N GLY A 506 3.40 -15.38 -30.74
CA GLY A 506 4.24 -15.63 -29.56
C GLY A 506 5.16 -16.84 -29.77
N ALA A 507 4.63 -17.97 -30.23
CA ALA A 507 5.44 -19.15 -30.54
C ALA A 507 6.54 -18.88 -31.59
N ALA A 508 6.23 -18.09 -32.62
CA ALA A 508 7.22 -17.70 -33.64
C ALA A 508 8.25 -16.68 -33.12
N ALA A 509 7.87 -15.79 -32.22
CA ALA A 509 8.80 -14.87 -31.56
C ALA A 509 9.74 -15.63 -30.59
N ALA A 510 9.21 -16.60 -29.84
CA ALA A 510 10.01 -17.48 -28.99
C ALA A 510 11.04 -18.28 -29.82
N GLU A 511 10.62 -18.88 -30.95
CA GLU A 511 11.55 -19.56 -31.86
C GLU A 511 12.62 -18.59 -32.38
N CYS A 512 12.26 -17.35 -32.72
CA CYS A 512 13.23 -16.33 -33.12
C CYS A 512 14.28 -16.08 -32.02
N LEU A 513 13.84 -15.89 -30.78
CA LEU A 513 14.72 -15.70 -29.62
C LEU A 513 15.63 -16.89 -29.38
N GLU A 514 15.14 -18.12 -29.49
CA GLU A 514 15.94 -19.34 -29.34
C GLU A 514 17.05 -19.42 -30.39
N ARG A 515 16.79 -19.02 -31.65
CA ARG A 515 17.83 -18.98 -32.71
C ARG A 515 18.89 -17.91 -32.47
N LEU A 516 18.56 -16.87 -31.71
CA LEU A 516 19.47 -15.77 -31.37
C LEU A 516 20.23 -16.01 -30.05
N ALA A 517 19.86 -17.04 -29.31
CA ALA A 517 20.48 -17.39 -28.05
C ALA A 517 21.84 -18.09 -28.29
N VAL A 518 22.84 -17.79 -27.45
CA VAL A 518 24.12 -18.52 -27.45
C VAL A 518 23.96 -19.87 -26.76
N GLN A 519 23.13 -19.90 -25.72
CA GLN A 519 22.67 -21.08 -24.99
C GLN A 519 21.21 -20.85 -24.59
N PRO A 520 20.43 -21.90 -24.29
CA PRO A 520 19.06 -21.72 -23.80
C PRO A 520 19.00 -20.71 -22.66
N GLY A 521 18.21 -19.64 -22.83
CA GLY A 521 18.07 -18.55 -21.86
C GLY A 521 19.24 -17.55 -21.79
N GLN A 522 20.20 -17.60 -22.70
CA GLN A 522 21.36 -16.68 -22.73
C GLN A 522 21.49 -16.00 -24.09
N TRP A 523 21.41 -14.67 -24.09
CA TRP A 523 21.50 -13.84 -25.29
C TRP A 523 22.74 -12.93 -25.27
N PRO A 524 23.34 -12.65 -26.44
CA PRO A 524 24.46 -11.71 -26.53
C PRO A 524 24.04 -10.31 -26.05
N LEU A 525 24.90 -9.63 -25.28
CA LEU A 525 24.60 -8.27 -24.81
C LEU A 525 24.39 -7.28 -25.96
N ASP A 526 25.10 -7.44 -27.08
CA ASP A 526 24.93 -6.55 -28.25
C ASP A 526 23.56 -6.69 -28.91
N LEU A 527 22.96 -7.89 -28.85
CA LEU A 527 21.55 -8.08 -29.24
C LEU A 527 20.62 -7.32 -28.30
N VAL A 528 20.81 -7.49 -26.99
CA VAL A 528 19.98 -6.85 -25.97
C VAL A 528 20.06 -5.32 -26.08
N ARG A 529 21.26 -4.75 -26.31
CA ARG A 529 21.47 -3.31 -26.51
C ARG A 529 20.61 -2.69 -27.61
N CYS A 530 20.16 -3.48 -28.58
CA CYS A 530 19.27 -3.01 -29.64
C CYS A 530 17.90 -2.57 -29.11
N PHE A 531 17.50 -2.99 -27.91
CA PHE A 531 16.23 -2.64 -27.27
C PHE A 531 16.24 -1.28 -26.54
N ALA A 532 17.33 -0.52 -26.60
CA ALA A 532 17.35 0.90 -26.22
C ALA A 532 17.44 1.79 -27.46
N VAL A 533 16.76 2.93 -27.43
CA VAL A 533 16.81 4.00 -28.44
C VAL A 533 17.63 5.20 -27.93
N GLY A 534 17.67 5.42 -26.60
CA GLY A 534 18.46 6.49 -25.98
C GLY A 534 19.19 6.07 -24.70
N SER A 535 20.05 6.96 -24.20
CA SER A 535 20.91 6.72 -23.03
C SER A 535 20.17 6.67 -21.69
N GLY A 536 18.90 7.06 -21.64
CA GLY A 536 18.05 6.95 -20.44
C GLY A 536 17.23 5.66 -20.38
N GLU A 537 17.40 4.74 -21.33
CA GLU A 537 16.65 3.48 -21.38
C GLU A 537 17.48 2.29 -20.91
N SER A 538 16.86 1.40 -20.15
CA SER A 538 17.43 0.09 -19.87
C SER A 538 17.13 -0.87 -21.01
N ALA A 539 18.12 -1.13 -21.86
CA ALA A 539 18.00 -2.11 -22.94
C ALA A 539 17.63 -3.51 -22.40
N VAL A 540 18.20 -3.88 -21.25
CA VAL A 540 17.92 -5.14 -20.56
C VAL A 540 16.45 -5.18 -20.09
N GLY A 541 15.98 -4.12 -19.44
CA GLY A 541 14.59 -4.05 -18.98
C GLY A 541 13.59 -4.13 -20.14
N ASN A 542 13.85 -3.42 -21.24
CA ASN A 542 13.00 -3.45 -22.42
C ASN A 542 13.02 -4.84 -23.11
N PHE A 543 14.16 -5.54 -23.11
CA PHE A 543 14.27 -6.91 -23.61
C PHE A 543 13.51 -7.91 -22.72
N ASN A 544 13.59 -7.77 -21.40
CA ASN A 544 12.82 -8.60 -20.48
C ASN A 544 11.30 -8.41 -20.67
N LEU A 545 10.84 -7.17 -20.80
CA LEU A 545 9.45 -6.85 -21.16
C LEU A 545 9.01 -7.54 -22.47
N PHE A 546 9.89 -7.55 -23.47
CA PHE A 546 9.65 -8.25 -24.73
C PHE A 546 9.51 -9.76 -24.52
N MET A 547 10.39 -10.39 -23.74
CA MET A 547 10.29 -11.83 -23.44
C MET A 547 9.01 -12.18 -22.68
N ALA A 548 8.66 -11.42 -21.63
CA ALA A 548 7.42 -11.61 -20.89
C ALA A 548 6.19 -11.52 -21.80
N SER A 549 6.21 -10.54 -22.71
CA SER A 549 5.14 -10.35 -23.70
C SER A 549 5.04 -11.51 -24.69
N VAL A 550 6.17 -12.09 -25.11
CA VAL A 550 6.20 -13.29 -25.94
C VAL A 550 5.53 -14.47 -25.22
N ASP A 551 5.80 -14.67 -23.93
CA ASP A 551 5.18 -15.72 -23.12
C ASP A 551 3.67 -15.51 -22.96
N ILE A 552 3.23 -14.28 -22.70
CA ILE A 552 1.81 -13.91 -22.62
C ILE A 552 1.11 -14.25 -23.95
N LEU A 553 1.68 -13.83 -25.09
CA LEU A 553 1.15 -14.18 -26.41
C LEU A 553 1.12 -15.69 -26.61
N HIS A 554 2.16 -16.43 -26.22
CA HIS A 554 2.22 -17.88 -26.37
C HIS A 554 1.11 -18.62 -25.60
N THR A 555 0.58 -18.03 -24.52
CA THR A 555 -0.55 -18.58 -23.76
C THR A 555 -1.92 -18.04 -24.23
N ALA A 556 -1.96 -17.16 -25.23
CA ALA A 556 -3.21 -16.60 -25.75
C ALA A 556 -4.14 -17.71 -26.24
N GLY A 557 -5.40 -17.67 -25.79
CA GLY A 557 -6.41 -18.69 -26.10
C GLY A 557 -6.14 -20.09 -25.51
N ALA A 558 -5.04 -20.31 -24.78
CA ALA A 558 -4.74 -21.60 -24.17
C ALA A 558 -5.54 -21.83 -22.87
N THR A 559 -5.69 -23.10 -22.50
CA THR A 559 -6.23 -23.57 -21.21
C THR A 559 -5.11 -24.18 -20.38
N GLU A 560 -5.30 -24.35 -19.06
CA GLU A 560 -4.27 -24.99 -18.21
C GLU A 560 -3.88 -26.39 -18.69
N SER A 561 -4.83 -27.13 -19.29
CA SER A 561 -4.58 -28.44 -19.90
C SER A 561 -3.68 -28.41 -21.13
N SER A 562 -3.50 -27.23 -21.75
CA SER A 562 -2.53 -27.05 -22.85
C SER A 562 -1.08 -27.19 -22.37
N PHE A 563 -0.85 -27.07 -21.06
CA PHE A 563 0.46 -27.15 -20.42
C PHE A 563 0.40 -28.13 -19.23
N ALA A 564 0.11 -29.41 -19.49
CA ALA A 564 -0.11 -30.43 -18.46
C ALA A 564 1.17 -30.95 -17.75
N GLY A 565 2.36 -30.50 -18.17
CA GLY A 565 3.63 -30.93 -17.58
C GLY A 565 3.77 -30.53 -16.10
N ALA A 566 4.54 -31.31 -15.35
CA ALA A 566 4.87 -31.00 -13.95
C ALA A 566 6.14 -30.11 -13.82
N ASP A 567 6.77 -29.77 -14.94
CA ASP A 567 7.96 -28.93 -14.98
C ASP A 567 7.65 -27.45 -14.65
N HIS A 568 8.72 -26.68 -14.44
CA HIS A 568 8.64 -25.27 -14.10
C HIS A 568 7.98 -24.44 -15.21
N ALA A 569 8.31 -24.66 -16.48
CA ALA A 569 7.77 -23.88 -17.59
C ALA A 569 6.26 -24.12 -17.74
N SER A 570 5.81 -25.36 -17.65
CA SER A 570 4.38 -25.70 -17.64
C SER A 570 3.65 -25.02 -16.48
N SER A 571 4.25 -24.99 -15.28
CA SER A 571 3.66 -24.32 -14.11
C SER A 571 3.59 -22.80 -14.27
N TYR A 572 4.62 -22.19 -14.86
CA TYR A 572 4.66 -20.77 -15.20
C TYR A 572 3.58 -20.39 -16.23
N PHE A 573 3.44 -21.13 -17.34
CA PHE A 573 2.39 -20.85 -18.33
C PHE A 573 0.97 -21.04 -17.77
N ARG A 574 0.75 -22.05 -16.92
CA ARG A 574 -0.52 -22.18 -16.18
C ARG A 574 -0.78 -20.97 -15.28
N SER A 575 0.24 -20.39 -14.66
CA SER A 575 0.09 -19.16 -13.86
C SER A 575 -0.38 -17.97 -14.69
N LEU A 576 0.14 -17.78 -15.91
CA LEU A 576 -0.30 -16.73 -16.84
C LEU A 576 -1.77 -16.93 -17.25
N ILE A 577 -2.18 -18.17 -17.51
CA ILE A 577 -3.56 -18.51 -17.83
C ILE A 577 -4.50 -18.19 -16.65
N ARG A 578 -4.12 -18.54 -15.42
CA ARG A 578 -4.89 -18.22 -14.21
C ARG A 578 -5.00 -16.71 -13.99
N ARG A 579 -3.89 -15.97 -14.12
CA ARG A 579 -3.89 -14.50 -14.00
C ARG A 579 -4.89 -13.85 -14.94
N ARG A 580 -4.88 -14.25 -16.22
CA ARG A 580 -5.86 -13.77 -17.21
C ARG A 580 -7.32 -14.07 -16.81
N ALA A 581 -7.60 -15.26 -16.29
CA ALA A 581 -8.95 -15.60 -15.80
C ALA A 581 -9.34 -14.71 -14.60
N GLN A 582 -8.44 -14.50 -13.65
CA GLN A 582 -8.69 -13.64 -12.50
C GLN A 582 -8.91 -12.15 -12.89
N ARG A 583 -8.28 -11.64 -13.97
CA ARG A 583 -8.62 -10.30 -14.52
C ARG A 583 -10.06 -10.22 -15.02
N GLN A 584 -10.58 -11.31 -15.57
CA GLN A 584 -11.99 -11.40 -15.96
C GLN A 584 -12.89 -11.36 -14.72
N ASP A 585 -12.48 -12.01 -13.63
CA ASP A 585 -13.22 -11.97 -12.36
C ASP A 585 -13.25 -10.55 -11.77
N ILE A 586 -12.14 -9.80 -11.84
CA ILE A 586 -12.10 -8.36 -11.48
C ILE A 586 -13.10 -7.58 -12.34
N THR A 587 -13.03 -7.72 -13.65
CA THR A 587 -13.93 -7.03 -14.59
C THR A 587 -15.40 -7.32 -14.28
N GLN A 588 -15.74 -8.58 -14.02
CA GLN A 588 -17.10 -8.99 -13.64
C GLN A 588 -17.52 -8.41 -12.28
N ALA A 589 -16.63 -8.40 -11.28
CA ALA A 589 -16.91 -7.82 -9.97
C ALA A 589 -17.25 -6.32 -10.09
N LEU A 590 -16.47 -5.56 -10.85
CA LEU A 590 -16.69 -4.13 -11.05
C LEU A 590 -17.94 -3.84 -11.90
N THR A 591 -18.18 -4.64 -12.95
CA THR A 591 -19.39 -4.52 -13.77
C THR A 591 -20.66 -4.78 -12.95
N ARG A 592 -20.62 -5.71 -11.99
CA ARG A 592 -21.74 -5.97 -11.06
C ARG A 592 -22.08 -4.78 -10.15
N LEU A 593 -21.14 -3.88 -9.91
CA LEU A 593 -21.39 -2.61 -9.21
C LEU A 593 -22.08 -1.57 -10.12
N GLY A 594 -22.24 -1.87 -11.41
CA GLY A 594 -22.77 -0.96 -12.41
C GLY A 594 -21.72 0.01 -12.97
N TRP A 595 -20.43 -0.29 -12.80
CA TRP A 595 -19.34 0.56 -13.26
C TRP A 595 -19.00 0.28 -14.71
N GLU A 596 -18.64 1.34 -15.45
CA GLU A 596 -18.14 1.20 -16.81
C GLU A 596 -16.68 0.74 -16.74
N VAL A 597 -16.32 -0.28 -17.53
CA VAL A 597 -14.95 -0.81 -17.56
C VAL A 597 -14.33 -0.53 -18.92
N VAL A 598 -13.16 0.12 -18.93
CA VAL A 598 -12.39 0.48 -20.12
C VAL A 598 -11.03 -0.22 -20.06
N ALA A 599 -10.76 -1.07 -21.05
CA ALA A 599 -9.48 -1.76 -21.17
C ALA A 599 -8.36 -0.80 -21.63
N VAL A 600 -7.20 -0.83 -20.96
CA VAL A 600 -5.99 -0.08 -21.32
C VAL A 600 -4.85 -1.05 -21.56
N PRO A 601 -4.09 -0.94 -22.68
CA PRO A 601 -2.97 -1.82 -22.95
C PRO A 601 -1.83 -1.57 -21.96
N SER A 602 -1.85 -2.28 -20.82
CA SER A 602 -0.84 -2.26 -19.76
C SER A 602 -0.33 -3.68 -19.55
N LEU A 603 0.81 -3.86 -18.90
CA LEU A 603 1.37 -5.14 -18.51
C LEU A 603 1.84 -5.02 -17.05
N ALA A 604 1.30 -5.87 -16.19
CA ALA A 604 1.59 -5.89 -14.76
C ALA A 604 2.26 -7.22 -14.39
N ASP A 605 3.60 -7.22 -14.38
CA ASP A 605 4.40 -8.41 -14.09
C ASP A 605 5.65 -8.04 -13.29
N SER A 606 5.45 -7.54 -12.06
CA SER A 606 6.53 -7.25 -11.12
C SER A 606 7.63 -6.37 -11.77
N GLU A 607 8.89 -6.82 -11.76
CA GLU A 607 10.07 -6.12 -12.31
C GLU A 607 10.03 -5.96 -13.85
N GLN A 608 9.03 -6.56 -14.50
CA GLN A 608 8.82 -6.53 -15.95
C GLN A 608 7.52 -5.82 -16.27
N SER A 609 7.18 -4.76 -15.52
CA SER A 609 5.92 -4.04 -15.72
C SER A 609 6.05 -2.86 -16.68
N LEU A 610 4.95 -2.61 -17.40
CA LEU A 610 4.65 -1.40 -18.17
C LEU A 610 3.19 -1.09 -17.90
N CYS A 611 2.91 -0.39 -16.80
CA CYS A 611 1.55 -0.23 -16.28
C CYS A 611 1.12 1.23 -16.29
N TYR A 612 0.17 1.58 -17.17
CA TYR A 612 -0.38 2.94 -17.29
C TYR A 612 -1.42 3.27 -16.22
N LEU A 613 -1.86 2.28 -15.44
CA LEU A 613 -2.92 2.41 -14.44
C LEU A 613 -2.38 2.91 -13.10
N ASN A 614 -1.10 2.64 -12.81
CA ASN A 614 -0.42 3.00 -11.57
C ASN A 614 -0.09 4.51 -11.48
N GLY A 615 -1.07 5.34 -11.83
CA GLY A 615 -0.99 6.80 -11.86
C GLY A 615 -1.73 7.45 -10.70
N ILE A 616 -1.39 8.69 -10.40
CA ILE A 616 -2.11 9.52 -9.43
C ILE A 616 -3.08 10.45 -10.17
N GLN A 617 -4.17 10.82 -9.53
CA GLN A 617 -5.18 11.68 -10.14
C GLN A 617 -5.55 12.88 -9.27
N SER A 618 -5.89 13.96 -9.96
CA SER A 618 -6.51 15.15 -9.40
C SER A 618 -7.83 15.44 -10.12
N ARG A 619 -8.51 16.51 -9.72
CA ARG A 619 -9.73 16.98 -10.38
C ARG A 619 -9.59 17.18 -11.88
N SER A 620 -8.46 17.68 -12.36
CA SER A 620 -8.28 18.05 -13.77
C SER A 620 -7.16 17.30 -14.47
N HIS A 621 -6.42 16.44 -13.76
CA HIS A 621 -5.27 15.74 -14.31
C HIS A 621 -5.25 14.27 -13.92
N TYR A 622 -4.76 13.43 -14.84
CA TYR A 622 -4.27 12.10 -14.54
C TYR A 622 -2.78 12.06 -14.86
N PHE A 623 -1.96 11.85 -13.84
CA PHE A 623 -0.51 11.73 -13.99
C PHE A 623 -0.21 10.27 -14.27
N MET A 624 -0.07 9.96 -15.55
CA MET A 624 0.01 8.61 -16.08
C MET A 624 1.47 8.14 -16.09
N PRO A 625 1.78 6.93 -15.60
CA PRO A 625 3.07 6.29 -15.79
C PRO A 625 3.44 6.26 -17.27
N ALA A 626 4.69 6.54 -17.61
CA ALA A 626 5.18 6.43 -18.97
C ALA A 626 6.58 5.84 -18.98
N TYR A 627 6.89 5.06 -20.01
CA TYR A 627 8.23 4.52 -20.20
C TYR A 627 9.10 5.48 -21.01
N GLY A 628 8.57 6.05 -22.08
CA GLY A 628 9.33 6.77 -23.09
C GLY A 628 10.11 5.82 -24.01
N GLY A 629 11.11 6.37 -24.70
CA GLY A 629 12.02 5.57 -25.50
C GLY A 629 11.36 4.76 -26.62
N MET A 630 11.64 3.45 -26.69
CA MET A 630 11.01 2.57 -27.69
C MET A 630 9.49 2.42 -27.51
N PHE A 631 8.94 2.77 -26.35
CA PHE A 631 7.52 2.63 -26.02
C PHE A 631 6.70 3.91 -26.19
N VAL A 632 7.28 5.02 -26.69
CA VAL A 632 6.58 6.32 -26.86
C VAL A 632 5.25 6.21 -27.62
N ALA A 633 5.18 5.35 -28.64
CA ALA A 633 3.96 5.15 -29.39
C ALA A 633 2.87 4.47 -28.53
N LEU A 634 3.25 3.46 -27.73
CA LEU A 634 2.35 2.80 -26.80
C LEU A 634 1.93 3.76 -25.66
N ASP A 635 2.86 4.55 -25.11
CA ASP A 635 2.56 5.58 -24.11
C ASP A 635 1.51 6.57 -24.64
N SER A 636 1.68 7.04 -25.89
CA SER A 636 0.78 8.00 -26.53
C SER A 636 -0.60 7.41 -26.79
N ASN A 637 -0.65 6.14 -27.22
CA ASN A 637 -1.91 5.43 -27.47
C ASN A 637 -2.68 5.19 -26.17
N ALA A 638 -1.99 4.78 -25.10
CA ALA A 638 -2.58 4.64 -23.77
C ALA A 638 -3.10 6.00 -23.29
N ALA A 639 -2.29 7.06 -23.35
CA ALA A 639 -2.71 8.41 -22.95
C ALA A 639 -3.96 8.89 -23.69
N ALA A 640 -4.06 8.67 -25.00
CA ALA A 640 -5.23 9.06 -25.79
C ALA A 640 -6.47 8.26 -25.41
N LEU A 641 -6.35 6.97 -25.12
CA LEU A 641 -7.45 6.12 -24.68
C LEU A 641 -7.94 6.54 -23.29
N ILE A 642 -7.00 6.77 -22.38
CA ILE A 642 -7.24 7.25 -21.02
C ILE A 642 -7.95 8.61 -21.04
N ALA A 643 -7.46 9.56 -21.85
CA ALA A 643 -8.06 10.88 -21.99
C ALA A 643 -9.51 10.80 -22.49
N ARG A 644 -9.80 9.94 -23.47
CA ARG A 644 -11.18 9.74 -23.97
C ARG A 644 -12.10 9.23 -22.88
N ALA A 645 -11.64 8.25 -22.09
CA ALA A 645 -12.48 7.64 -21.08
C ALA A 645 -12.67 8.54 -19.84
N TRP A 646 -11.72 9.41 -19.47
CA TRP A 646 -11.89 10.29 -18.29
C TRP A 646 -12.72 11.52 -18.61
N GLY A 647 -12.99 11.76 -19.89
CA GLY A 647 -13.77 12.88 -20.41
C GLY A 647 -12.92 14.13 -20.69
N GLU A 648 -13.49 15.06 -21.46
CA GLU A 648 -12.80 16.25 -22.02
C GLU A 648 -12.19 17.19 -20.96
N GLY A 649 -12.64 17.11 -19.71
CA GLY A 649 -12.15 17.96 -18.61
C GLY A 649 -10.85 17.47 -17.95
N VAL A 650 -10.28 16.35 -18.40
CA VAL A 650 -9.11 15.73 -17.78
C VAL A 650 -7.92 15.72 -18.72
N LYS A 651 -6.83 16.33 -18.27
CA LYS A 651 -5.55 16.28 -18.96
C LYS A 651 -4.74 15.07 -18.49
N VAL A 652 -4.38 14.20 -19.42
CA VAL A 652 -3.42 13.12 -19.16
C VAL A 652 -2.00 13.68 -19.28
N VAL A 653 -1.22 13.53 -18.22
CA VAL A 653 0.16 14.01 -18.12
C VAL A 653 1.08 12.80 -17.96
N PRO A 654 1.82 12.41 -19.01
CA PRO A 654 2.81 11.34 -18.90
C PRO A 654 3.93 11.74 -17.94
N ILE A 655 4.28 10.87 -17.00
CA ILE A 655 5.41 11.01 -16.09
C ILE A 655 6.33 9.82 -16.34
N ARG A 656 7.57 10.09 -16.74
CA ARG A 656 8.57 9.04 -16.96
C ARG A 656 8.88 8.33 -15.65
N CYS A 657 8.62 7.04 -15.59
CA CYS A 657 8.85 6.20 -14.43
C CYS A 657 9.32 4.78 -14.80
N GLY A 658 9.99 4.63 -15.95
CA GLY A 658 10.43 3.33 -16.46
C GLY A 658 11.29 2.55 -15.46
N GLU A 659 12.25 3.20 -14.80
CA GLU A 659 13.07 2.53 -13.77
C GLU A 659 12.27 2.14 -12.52
N SER A 660 11.26 2.92 -12.16
CA SER A 660 10.37 2.58 -11.03
C SER A 660 9.50 1.36 -11.38
N LEU A 661 8.97 1.30 -12.61
CA LEU A 661 8.19 0.17 -13.14
C LEU A 661 8.97 -1.13 -13.20
N ARG A 662 10.31 -1.06 -13.35
CA ARG A 662 11.20 -2.22 -13.30
C ARG A 662 11.51 -2.71 -11.89
N ARG A 663 11.06 -1.99 -10.86
CA ARG A 663 11.36 -2.28 -9.45
C ARG A 663 10.10 -2.55 -8.63
N ASP A 664 9.04 -3.04 -9.27
CA ASP A 664 7.75 -3.32 -8.62
C ASP A 664 6.98 -2.09 -8.14
N GLY A 665 7.11 -0.93 -8.80
CA GLY A 665 6.23 0.21 -8.51
C GLY A 665 5.97 1.14 -9.70
N GLY A 666 5.04 2.06 -9.56
CA GLY A 666 4.85 3.14 -10.53
C GLY A 666 4.75 4.49 -9.83
N ILE A 667 4.01 5.44 -10.41
CA ILE A 667 3.82 6.74 -9.79
C ILE A 667 2.98 6.60 -8.53
N HIS A 668 1.91 5.81 -8.60
CA HIS A 668 0.97 5.61 -7.50
C HIS A 668 1.64 4.92 -6.30
N CYS A 669 2.47 3.89 -6.54
CA CYS A 669 3.26 3.29 -5.45
C CYS A 669 4.25 4.30 -4.83
N SER A 670 4.86 5.15 -5.67
CA SER A 670 5.91 6.08 -5.25
C SER A 670 5.41 7.30 -4.46
N ALA A 671 4.13 7.66 -4.59
CA ALA A 671 3.60 8.92 -4.10
C ALA A 671 2.27 8.76 -3.35
N SER A 672 2.24 9.16 -2.08
CA SER A 672 0.98 9.36 -1.35
C SER A 672 0.47 10.78 -1.58
N VAL A 673 -0.76 10.93 -2.08
CA VAL A 673 -1.37 12.24 -2.37
C VAL A 673 -2.49 12.57 -1.39
N TYR A 674 -2.52 13.80 -0.91
CA TYR A 674 -3.55 14.29 0.02
C TYR A 674 -4.42 15.34 -0.66
N PRO A 675 -5.75 15.33 -0.43
CA PRO A 675 -6.64 16.37 -0.93
C PRO A 675 -6.24 17.77 -0.46
N ALA A 676 -6.42 18.78 -1.31
CA ALA A 676 -6.29 20.17 -0.91
C ALA A 676 -7.39 20.58 0.09
N GLN A 677 -7.03 21.26 1.17
CA GLN A 677 -7.98 21.76 2.16
C GLN A 677 -8.83 22.90 1.57
N GLY A 678 -10.12 22.94 1.91
CA GLY A 678 -11.01 24.05 1.53
C GLY A 678 -11.45 24.09 0.05
N GLY A 679 -11.18 23.06 -0.74
CA GLY A 679 -11.74 22.95 -2.09
C GLY A 679 -13.27 22.77 -2.03
N PRO A 680 -14.06 23.47 -2.87
CA PRO A 680 -15.50 23.25 -2.88
C PRO A 680 -15.80 21.81 -3.30
N LEU A 681 -16.30 21.01 -2.35
CA LEU A 681 -17.29 19.99 -2.65
C LEU A 681 -18.59 20.74 -2.90
N THR A 682 -18.74 21.33 -4.09
CA THR A 682 -20.10 21.58 -4.59
C THR A 682 -20.71 20.22 -4.87
N LEU A 683 -21.22 19.58 -3.82
CA LEU A 683 -22.43 18.80 -3.96
C LEU A 683 -23.39 19.74 -4.71
N GLY A 684 -23.72 19.38 -5.95
CA GLY A 684 -24.78 20.04 -6.70
C GLY A 684 -26.08 19.87 -5.95
N ALA A 685 -26.27 20.67 -4.90
CA ALA A 685 -27.56 20.97 -4.34
C ALA A 685 -28.19 21.90 -5.35
N ASP A 686 -28.82 21.30 -6.34
CA ASP A 686 -29.88 21.94 -7.12
C ASP A 686 -31.00 22.26 -6.12
N ARG A 687 -30.79 23.33 -5.34
CA ARG A 687 -31.83 24.00 -4.55
C ARG A 687 -32.67 24.79 -5.53
N ARG A 688 -33.47 24.06 -6.31
CA ARG A 688 -34.77 24.57 -6.73
C ARG A 688 -35.78 24.02 -5.75
N GLY A 689 -36.22 24.90 -4.87
CA GLY A 689 -37.53 24.80 -4.28
C GLY A 689 -38.02 26.22 -4.00
N PRO A 690 -39.33 26.44 -3.85
CA PRO A 690 -40.45 25.62 -4.32
C PRO A 690 -40.79 25.85 -5.81
#